data_AF-A0A2E7UU90-F1
#
_entry.id   AF-A0A2E7UU90-F1
#
_cell.length_a   1.000
_cell.length_b   1.000
_cell.length_c   1.000
_cell.angle_alpha   90.00
_cell.angle_beta   90.00
_cell.angle_gamma   90.00
#
_symmetry.space_group_name_H-M   'P 1'
#
loop_
_entity.id
_entity.type
_entity.pdbx_description
1 polymer ?
#
loop_
_entity_poly.entity_id
_entity_poly.type
_entity_poly.pdbx_seq_one_letter_code
_entity_poly.pdbx_strand_id
1 'polypeptide(L)'
;MGVPVKPSIPAVYKAPINRPQTAHHAHVRTHCNLFRAHRVPIRLKDLHQVAFDKFMPRWDPRMFHVERTILCPVLPFRSFCEHPLTGASMSFRCLPPATVVALSIGCGAGKHTEPANTCANPPPIPDRTHESPGLMSLMSLESATAIAGQSGAWSDPCTWTAGIVPQDDAQVGIPHGITVTVDGELEGAVDMLGIWGTLRFDPTVDTRLQVGTVLSSMMGRLEIGTAEHPIHPEAKAELLFIDQGPIDRAADPAQISHGAVLMGPVHIHGSAVSHRMVLATPATAGDRALVFTTAPSGWRSGDRIVIAGTIPGDPESDEVRTIRAVDGMSVTLDAPLDLDHTPLEPDLDVHVAHLSRNVVIQSESDELAHRAHVMFMHNLDVQVHHARFHQLGRTDKRIQLDDWFFPDLLADTAEQGRGDHIRGRYSVHFHRGGVDPTSIPAHVEGCVVEDDPGWAYVNHSSHVDFVNNVSYAIVGGAFQTESGDEVGSFVGNIAVRTVNPDYPLRDPDTAPVDIRENTQDFAFQGDGFWLHGGDVALRDNVATGSSGHGFIFWTEGLREVDVGFDDQTRFLVKHIDNGHLLPHLETIQSWWVPIRAFENNTTYTSTKGLMMFYVHATLFEDITELTPEYYETVHSTFSNTTIWGVEQAGVDMMNSERVRFDGLRMVNDGNRESVGIVTDMTSGDRLVWDRVHVSGFGTGMIVPTQGDITISGGTWANETDFLIAPAEVEPSRPFDNRDLRIEDIIFADSPHFSSADILHFLLVGDDVLEQSWDRSNEEEIHRQFLIPDRVVVDADGFDEQRLYFTAQAPDAVPVPAQRMPAQAEGTFVDDVADRTNADLQDDLGLSFGGALAPDNARESAWVLGGLVSPTNPTEAAYPACMYIEENHPPANTFDDFDFYACWDAEGGMAGVVTAFDHTHRLGE
;
A
#
# COMPACT_ATOMS: atom_id res chain seq x y z
N MET A 1 0.09 29.56 -41.14
CA MET A 1 -0.43 28.94 -39.92
C MET A 1 -0.05 27.48 -40.02
N GLY A 2 1.01 27.09 -39.33
CA GLY A 2 1.49 25.71 -39.37
C GLY A 2 0.48 24.84 -38.65
N VAL A 3 0.18 23.68 -39.22
CA VAL A 3 -0.59 22.62 -38.56
C VAL A 3 0.14 22.31 -37.25
N PRO A 4 -0.53 22.37 -36.08
CA PRO A 4 0.07 21.90 -34.83
C PRO A 4 0.52 20.46 -35.04
N VAL A 5 1.77 20.15 -34.68
CA VAL A 5 2.20 18.76 -34.60
C VAL A 5 1.23 18.10 -33.61
N LYS A 6 0.50 17.03 -34.01
CA LYS A 6 -0.35 16.27 -33.09
C LYS A 6 0.47 16.01 -31.82
N PRO A 7 0.01 16.43 -30.63
CA PRO A 7 0.68 16.07 -29.38
C PRO A 7 0.91 14.56 -29.38
N SER A 8 2.11 14.14 -28.99
CA SER A 8 2.39 12.73 -28.81
C SER A 8 1.48 12.22 -27.69
N ILE A 9 0.47 11.43 -28.04
CA ILE A 9 -0.35 10.69 -27.06
C ILE A 9 0.60 10.03 -26.04
N PRO A 10 0.40 10.20 -24.73
CA PRO A 10 1.26 9.61 -23.71
C PRO A 10 1.46 8.10 -23.94
N ALA A 11 2.63 7.58 -23.56
CA ALA A 11 2.97 6.17 -23.76
C ALA A 11 1.91 5.19 -23.19
N VAL A 12 1.19 5.59 -22.13
CA VAL A 12 0.08 4.84 -21.52
C VAL A 12 -1.00 4.43 -22.54
N TYR A 13 -1.31 5.29 -23.51
CA TYR A 13 -2.27 4.99 -24.58
C TYR A 13 -1.62 4.48 -25.88
N LYS A 14 -0.28 4.50 -25.99
CA LYS A 14 0.48 3.95 -27.14
C LYS A 14 0.96 2.52 -26.92
N ALA A 15 1.12 2.11 -25.67
CA ALA A 15 1.31 0.72 -25.34
C ALA A 15 0.00 -0.03 -25.65
N PRO A 16 0.02 -1.24 -26.23
CA PRO A 16 -1.10 -2.12 -26.00
C PRO A 16 -1.30 -2.16 -24.48
N ILE A 17 -2.52 -1.95 -24.01
CA ILE A 17 -2.87 -2.16 -22.60
C ILE A 17 -2.31 -3.53 -22.25
N ASN A 18 -1.15 -3.55 -21.59
CA ASN A 18 -0.55 -4.79 -21.11
C ASN A 18 -1.41 -5.12 -19.90
N ARG A 19 -2.51 -5.81 -20.19
CA ARG A 19 -3.40 -6.38 -19.20
C ARG A 19 -2.49 -7.09 -18.18
N PRO A 20 -2.61 -6.82 -16.87
CA PRO A 20 -2.37 -7.88 -15.91
C PRO A 20 -3.14 -9.09 -16.44
N GLN A 21 -2.54 -10.27 -16.46
CA GLN A 21 -3.29 -11.44 -16.86
C GLN A 21 -4.50 -11.54 -15.94
N THR A 22 -5.66 -11.14 -16.47
CA THR A 22 -6.97 -11.56 -15.98
C THR A 22 -6.83 -13.04 -15.65
N ALA A 23 -7.19 -13.42 -14.43
CA ALA A 23 -7.38 -14.81 -14.03
C ALA A 23 -8.53 -15.42 -14.86
N HIS A 24 -8.34 -15.53 -16.17
CA HIS A 24 -9.12 -16.40 -17.01
C HIS A 24 -8.81 -17.81 -16.56
N HIS A 25 -9.86 -18.56 -16.21
CA HIS A 25 -9.87 -20.00 -15.98
C HIS A 25 -8.87 -20.74 -16.87
N ALA A 26 -7.65 -20.91 -16.38
CA ALA A 26 -6.63 -21.65 -17.08
C ALA A 26 -6.86 -23.13 -16.76
N HIS A 27 -7.62 -23.79 -17.62
CA HIS A 27 -7.48 -25.24 -17.78
C HIS A 27 -6.08 -25.55 -18.32
N VAL A 28 -5.09 -25.65 -17.42
CA VAL A 28 -3.76 -26.17 -17.76
C VAL A 28 -3.79 -27.69 -17.65
N ARG A 29 -3.69 -28.36 -18.80
CA ARG A 29 -2.99 -29.66 -18.87
C ARG A 29 -1.58 -29.42 -19.42
N THR A 30 -0.64 -29.33 -18.48
CA THR A 30 0.60 -30.13 -18.38
C THR A 30 1.25 -30.62 -19.69
N HIS A 31 2.54 -30.48 -19.99
CA HIS A 31 3.75 -30.37 -19.17
C HIS A 31 5.01 -30.16 -20.05
N CYS A 32 6.01 -29.46 -19.46
CA CYS A 32 7.45 -29.75 -19.48
C CYS A 32 8.33 -29.65 -20.75
N ASN A 33 9.11 -28.55 -20.77
CA ASN A 33 10.58 -28.48 -20.64
C ASN A 33 11.56 -28.94 -21.76
N LEU A 34 12.45 -27.97 -22.09
CA LEU A 34 13.92 -28.03 -22.21
C LEU A 34 14.62 -27.99 -23.60
N PHE A 35 15.55 -27.01 -23.66
CA PHE A 35 16.82 -26.88 -24.40
C PHE A 35 16.90 -26.33 -25.84
N ARG A 36 17.80 -25.33 -25.95
CA ARG A 36 18.34 -24.60 -27.11
C ARG A 36 18.87 -25.51 -28.24
N ALA A 37 18.66 -25.09 -29.49
CA ALA A 37 19.69 -24.65 -30.46
C ALA A 37 19.40 -25.03 -31.94
N HIS A 38 19.49 -23.99 -32.78
CA HIS A 38 19.86 -23.95 -34.20
C HIS A 38 19.06 -24.65 -35.33
N ARG A 39 18.69 -23.78 -36.28
CA ARG A 39 18.28 -23.92 -37.70
C ARG A 39 18.69 -25.22 -38.43
N VAL A 40 17.72 -25.82 -39.14
CA VAL A 40 17.59 -25.98 -40.63
C VAL A 40 16.50 -27.05 -40.92
N PRO A 41 15.65 -26.94 -41.98
CA PRO A 41 14.36 -27.63 -42.08
C PRO A 41 14.36 -28.86 -43.00
N ILE A 42 13.62 -29.93 -42.65
CA ILE A 42 13.30 -31.04 -43.58
C ILE A 42 11.87 -31.58 -43.31
N ARG A 43 11.10 -31.79 -44.39
CA ARG A 43 9.75 -32.40 -44.46
C ARG A 43 9.83 -33.94 -44.57
N LEU A 44 8.75 -34.64 -44.16
CA LEU A 44 8.12 -35.88 -44.71
C LEU A 44 7.52 -36.72 -43.55
N LYS A 45 6.19 -36.87 -43.44
CA LYS A 45 5.27 -37.88 -44.03
C LYS A 45 5.39 -39.31 -43.48
N ASP A 46 4.24 -39.76 -42.96
CA ASP A 46 3.64 -41.11 -42.90
C ASP A 46 4.42 -42.26 -42.22
N LEU A 47 3.84 -42.87 -41.16
CA LEU A 47 3.32 -44.27 -41.18
C LEU A 47 2.94 -44.85 -39.80
N HIS A 48 1.93 -45.71 -39.89
CA HIS A 48 1.20 -46.56 -38.94
C HIS A 48 2.01 -47.45 -37.95
N GLN A 49 1.44 -47.57 -36.74
CA GLN A 49 0.93 -48.79 -36.06
C GLN A 49 1.84 -50.04 -35.90
N VAL A 50 1.98 -50.53 -34.65
CA VAL A 50 1.77 -51.94 -34.19
C VAL A 50 2.15 -52.10 -32.71
N ALA A 51 1.37 -52.93 -32.00
CA ALA A 51 1.37 -53.30 -30.58
C ALA A 51 2.49 -54.28 -30.15
N PHE A 52 2.75 -54.39 -28.83
CA PHE A 52 2.52 -55.59 -27.98
C PHE A 52 3.24 -55.53 -26.61
N ASP A 53 2.47 -55.81 -25.55
CA ASP A 53 2.73 -56.47 -24.26
C ASP A 53 4.15 -56.56 -23.67
N LYS A 54 4.26 -56.27 -22.35
CA LYS A 54 4.35 -57.32 -21.30
C LYS A 54 4.55 -56.82 -19.84
N PHE A 55 3.92 -57.58 -18.94
CA PHE A 55 4.22 -57.86 -17.51
C PHE A 55 3.65 -56.97 -16.39
N MET A 56 2.53 -57.44 -15.83
CA MET A 56 2.16 -57.43 -14.39
C MET A 56 2.65 -58.75 -13.74
N PRO A 57 2.93 -58.80 -12.42
CA PRO A 57 1.97 -59.34 -11.42
C PRO A 57 2.11 -58.70 -10.01
N ARG A 58 1.26 -58.81 -8.99
CA ARG A 58 -0.09 -59.36 -8.67
C ARG A 58 -0.37 -59.01 -7.18
N TRP A 59 -1.64 -59.20 -6.78
CA TRP A 59 -2.24 -59.38 -5.44
C TRP A 59 -3.01 -58.19 -4.88
N ASP A 60 -4.25 -58.28 -4.40
CA ASP A 60 -5.53 -59.05 -4.59
C ASP A 60 -6.38 -58.66 -3.36
N PRO A 61 -7.64 -58.19 -3.50
CA PRO A 61 -8.46 -57.67 -2.40
C PRO A 61 -9.43 -58.72 -1.85
N ARG A 62 -10.06 -58.44 -0.69
CA ARG A 62 -11.44 -58.90 -0.40
C ARG A 62 -12.07 -58.36 0.90
N MET A 63 -13.39 -58.15 0.78
CA MET A 63 -14.50 -58.06 1.76
C MET A 63 -14.97 -56.66 2.19
N PHE A 64 -16.26 -56.34 2.33
CA PHE A 64 -17.56 -56.69 1.70
C PHE A 64 -18.65 -55.82 2.39
N HIS A 65 -19.75 -55.52 1.67
CA HIS A 65 -21.14 -55.17 2.12
C HIS A 65 -21.59 -53.72 2.44
N VAL A 66 -22.23 -53.08 1.42
CA VAL A 66 -23.68 -52.76 1.21
C VAL A 66 -24.61 -52.51 2.43
N GLU A 67 -25.27 -51.33 2.47
CA GLU A 67 -26.75 -51.17 2.39
C GLU A 67 -27.21 -49.71 2.15
N ARG A 68 -28.26 -49.56 1.32
CA ARG A 68 -29.05 -48.32 1.03
C ARG A 68 -30.38 -48.39 1.79
N THR A 69 -30.96 -47.25 2.19
CA THR A 69 -32.44 -47.07 2.24
C THR A 69 -32.83 -45.58 2.10
N ILE A 70 -33.90 -45.31 1.34
CA ILE A 70 -34.59 -44.02 1.11
C ILE A 70 -36.06 -44.20 1.56
N LEU A 71 -36.69 -43.18 2.20
CA LEU A 71 -38.05 -42.61 1.91
C LEU A 71 -38.68 -41.79 3.08
N CYS A 72 -38.75 -40.45 2.90
CA CYS A 72 -39.89 -39.48 2.99
C CYS A 72 -40.96 -39.50 4.14
N PRO A 73 -41.91 -38.52 4.23
CA PRO A 73 -41.82 -37.03 4.39
C PRO A 73 -42.92 -36.45 5.36
N VAL A 74 -42.84 -35.20 5.88
CA VAL A 74 -44.04 -34.40 6.30
C VAL A 74 -43.75 -32.86 6.32
N LEU A 75 -44.59 -32.09 5.61
CA LEU A 75 -44.76 -30.60 5.56
C LEU A 75 -45.80 -30.11 6.61
N PRO A 76 -46.31 -28.85 6.63
CA PRO A 76 -45.69 -27.50 6.80
C PRO A 76 -46.43 -26.70 7.92
N PHE A 77 -46.04 -25.45 8.28
CA PHE A 77 -47.02 -24.41 8.68
C PHE A 77 -46.48 -22.99 8.50
N ARG A 78 -47.43 -22.09 8.23
CA ARG A 78 -47.37 -20.75 7.62
C ARG A 78 -47.11 -19.59 8.60
N SER A 79 -46.51 -18.54 8.03
CA SER A 79 -46.68 -17.07 8.21
C SER A 79 -47.81 -16.54 9.10
N PHE A 80 -47.57 -15.44 9.83
CA PHE A 80 -48.43 -14.23 9.82
C PHE A 80 -47.68 -12.99 10.35
N CYS A 81 -47.84 -11.88 9.63
CA CYS A 81 -47.41 -10.51 9.96
C CYS A 81 -48.15 -9.93 11.19
N GLU A 82 -47.54 -8.93 11.85
CA GLU A 82 -48.16 -7.61 12.17
C GLU A 82 -47.21 -6.73 13.03
N HIS A 83 -46.87 -5.54 12.51
CA HIS A 83 -46.52 -4.32 13.27
C HIS A 83 -47.75 -3.84 14.09
N PRO A 84 -47.72 -2.81 15.01
CA PRO A 84 -46.80 -1.66 15.07
C PRO A 84 -46.47 -1.04 16.47
N LEU A 85 -45.49 -0.11 16.43
CA LEU A 85 -45.40 1.21 17.11
C LEU A 85 -45.34 1.40 18.65
N THR A 86 -44.63 2.49 18.97
CA THR A 86 -44.55 3.31 20.21
C THR A 86 -43.48 2.86 21.22
N GLY A 87 -42.60 3.70 21.76
CA GLY A 87 -42.41 5.15 21.68
C GLY A 87 -41.55 5.62 22.86
N ALA A 88 -40.95 6.81 22.71
CA ALA A 88 -40.45 7.71 23.75
C ALA A 88 -39.09 7.43 24.44
N SER A 89 -38.10 8.19 23.98
CA SER A 89 -37.21 9.11 24.73
C SER A 89 -37.20 9.04 26.26
N MET A 90 -36.01 9.01 26.86
CA MET A 90 -35.55 10.09 27.77
C MET A 90 -34.05 9.99 28.06
N SER A 91 -33.36 11.04 27.66
CA SER A 91 -32.03 11.49 28.07
C SER A 91 -31.93 11.74 29.58
N PHE A 92 -30.77 11.49 30.21
CA PHE A 92 -30.10 12.47 31.09
C PHE A 92 -28.61 12.11 31.30
N ARG A 93 -27.78 13.15 31.14
CA ARG A 93 -26.31 13.14 31.30
C ARG A 93 -25.86 13.30 32.76
N CYS A 94 -24.57 12.98 32.95
CA CYS A 94 -23.56 13.58 33.85
C CYS A 94 -23.22 12.89 35.19
N LEU A 95 -22.12 12.10 35.15
CA LEU A 95 -20.76 12.38 35.68
C LEU A 95 -20.54 12.57 37.23
N PRO A 96 -19.29 12.37 37.74
CA PRO A 96 -18.88 11.52 38.88
C PRO A 96 -18.44 12.40 40.09
N PRO A 97 -17.44 12.12 40.99
CA PRO A 97 -16.57 10.94 41.26
C PRO A 97 -16.43 10.56 42.77
N ALA A 98 -15.69 9.47 43.07
CA ALA A 98 -14.65 9.46 44.12
C ALA A 98 -13.97 8.08 44.30
N THR A 99 -12.65 8.12 44.20
CA THR A 99 -11.62 7.16 44.61
C THR A 99 -11.64 6.86 46.12
N VAL A 100 -11.54 5.59 46.54
CA VAL A 100 -10.92 5.21 47.83
C VAL A 100 -10.17 3.88 47.71
N VAL A 101 -8.92 3.95 48.16
CA VAL A 101 -7.90 2.90 48.35
C VAL A 101 -8.21 2.08 49.62
N ALA A 102 -7.97 0.75 49.60
CA ALA A 102 -7.10 0.02 50.56
C ALA A 102 -7.51 -1.44 50.87
N LEU A 103 -6.53 -2.31 50.65
CA LEU A 103 -6.05 -3.45 51.46
C LEU A 103 -6.96 -4.63 51.88
N SER A 104 -6.48 -5.79 51.41
CA SER A 104 -6.51 -7.17 51.90
C SER A 104 -6.64 -7.44 53.41
N ILE A 105 -7.34 -8.53 53.77
CA ILE A 105 -6.84 -9.77 54.42
C ILE A 105 -8.02 -10.74 54.73
N GLY A 106 -7.85 -12.03 54.36
CA GLY A 106 -8.10 -13.15 55.28
C GLY A 106 -9.42 -13.95 55.24
N CYS A 107 -9.41 -15.04 54.46
CA CYS A 107 -9.80 -16.44 54.77
C CYS A 107 -11.11 -16.78 55.53
N GLY A 108 -11.96 -17.63 54.93
CA GLY A 108 -12.99 -18.41 55.65
C GLY A 108 -14.01 -19.12 54.75
N ALA A 109 -13.95 -20.45 54.72
CA ALA A 109 -14.75 -21.36 53.90
C ALA A 109 -16.25 -21.43 54.27
N GLY A 110 -17.12 -21.65 53.26
CA GLY A 110 -18.52 -22.03 53.46
C GLY A 110 -19.30 -22.18 52.14
N LYS A 111 -19.69 -23.42 51.81
CA LYS A 111 -20.45 -23.83 50.61
C LYS A 111 -21.83 -23.16 50.52
N HIS A 112 -22.25 -22.73 49.31
CA HIS A 112 -23.42 -23.25 48.59
C HIS A 112 -23.79 -22.43 47.33
N THR A 113 -24.08 -23.19 46.26
CA THR A 113 -24.98 -22.93 45.11
C THR A 113 -24.65 -21.86 44.07
N GLU A 114 -24.24 -22.36 42.90
CA GLU A 114 -24.21 -21.67 41.59
C GLU A 114 -25.60 -21.19 41.14
N PRO A 115 -25.64 -20.08 40.39
CA PRO A 115 -26.43 -20.01 39.17
C PRO A 115 -25.51 -19.90 37.95
N ALA A 116 -25.90 -20.60 36.88
CA ALA A 116 -25.19 -20.66 35.60
C ALA A 116 -25.03 -19.26 34.98
N ASN A 117 -23.79 -18.79 34.91
CA ASN A 117 -23.37 -17.80 33.93
C ASN A 117 -22.93 -18.55 32.68
N THR A 118 -23.69 -18.39 31.60
CA THR A 118 -23.26 -18.69 30.24
C THR A 118 -22.17 -17.70 29.88
N CYS A 119 -20.91 -18.04 30.19
CA CYS A 119 -19.78 -17.41 29.52
C CYS A 119 -19.80 -17.91 28.07
N ALA A 120 -20.10 -17.00 27.15
CA ALA A 120 -19.76 -17.21 25.75
C ALA A 120 -18.27 -17.54 25.68
N ASN A 121 -17.94 -18.63 24.99
CA ASN A 121 -16.55 -18.93 24.67
C ASN A 121 -15.99 -17.74 23.86
N PRO A 122 -14.77 -17.27 24.15
CA PRO A 122 -14.10 -16.37 23.22
C PRO A 122 -13.96 -17.07 21.86
N PRO A 123 -14.00 -16.32 20.75
CA PRO A 123 -13.76 -16.89 19.42
C PRO A 123 -12.38 -17.57 19.38
N PRO A 124 -12.21 -18.61 18.55
CA PRO A 124 -10.94 -19.31 18.43
C PRO A 124 -9.88 -18.32 17.94
N ILE A 125 -8.86 -18.11 18.77
CA ILE A 125 -7.61 -17.47 18.36
C ILE A 125 -7.01 -18.38 17.26
N PRO A 126 -6.56 -17.84 16.11
CA PRO A 126 -5.86 -18.62 15.10
C PRO A 126 -4.71 -19.42 15.74
N ASP A 127 -4.54 -20.64 15.27
CA ASP A 127 -3.70 -21.66 15.89
C ASP A 127 -2.23 -21.20 15.99
N ARG A 128 -1.81 -20.76 17.18
CA ARG A 128 -0.42 -20.32 17.48
C ARG A 128 0.63 -21.44 17.46
N THR A 129 0.27 -22.66 17.07
CA THR A 129 1.11 -23.85 17.27
C THR A 129 2.19 -24.08 16.20
N HIS A 130 2.15 -23.39 15.06
CA HIS A 130 3.14 -23.59 14.00
C HIS A 130 4.44 -22.78 14.17
N GLU A 131 4.43 -21.64 14.88
CA GLU A 131 5.60 -20.74 14.95
C GLU A 131 6.40 -20.81 16.27
N SER A 132 5.81 -21.40 17.32
CA SER A 132 6.40 -21.43 18.67
C SER A 132 7.39 -22.58 19.01
N PRO A 133 7.52 -23.70 18.27
CA PRO A 133 8.47 -24.76 18.67
C PRO A 133 9.95 -24.39 18.47
N GLY A 134 10.28 -23.48 17.54
CA GLY A 134 11.66 -23.20 17.11
C GLY A 134 12.47 -22.34 18.10
N LEU A 135 11.90 -21.22 18.56
CA LEU A 135 12.64 -20.22 19.36
C LEU A 135 13.12 -20.77 20.71
N MET A 136 12.25 -21.49 21.43
CA MET A 136 12.58 -22.11 22.71
C MET A 136 13.50 -23.33 22.57
N SER A 137 13.75 -23.80 21.34
CA SER A 137 14.71 -24.87 21.07
C SER A 137 16.14 -24.34 20.87
N LEU A 138 16.31 -23.05 20.52
CA LEU A 138 17.62 -22.42 20.33
C LEU A 138 18.40 -22.28 21.66
N MET A 139 17.71 -21.95 22.76
CA MET A 139 18.33 -21.86 24.08
C MET A 139 17.38 -22.21 25.21
N SER A 140 17.92 -22.92 26.21
CA SER A 140 17.31 -23.03 27.53
C SER A 140 18.28 -22.50 28.59
N LEU A 141 17.75 -22.08 29.73
CA LEU A 141 18.60 -21.67 30.86
C LEU A 141 19.51 -22.84 31.33
N GLU A 142 19.05 -24.08 31.19
CA GLU A 142 19.80 -25.28 31.58
C GLU A 142 20.95 -25.62 30.64
N SER A 143 20.88 -25.19 29.37
CA SER A 143 21.94 -25.39 28.37
C SER A 143 23.01 -24.28 28.38
N ALA A 144 22.77 -23.18 29.10
CA ALA A 144 23.69 -22.05 29.16
C ALA A 144 25.02 -22.43 29.82
N THR A 145 26.13 -22.08 29.16
CA THR A 145 27.50 -22.29 29.67
C THR A 145 27.90 -21.31 30.78
N ALA A 146 27.25 -20.14 30.84
CA ALA A 146 27.46 -19.15 31.89
C ALA A 146 26.11 -18.63 32.40
N ILE A 147 25.84 -18.81 33.70
CA ILE A 147 24.57 -18.44 34.32
C ILE A 147 24.82 -17.42 35.43
N ALA A 148 24.10 -16.30 35.38
CA ALA A 148 24.13 -15.32 36.46
C ALA A 148 23.53 -15.91 37.74
N GLY A 149 24.29 -15.91 38.84
CA GLY A 149 23.89 -16.44 40.14
C GLY A 149 23.33 -15.38 41.10
N GLN A 150 23.62 -14.10 40.84
CA GLN A 150 23.06 -12.95 41.56
C GLN A 150 23.06 -11.70 40.67
N SER A 151 22.30 -10.68 41.06
CA SER A 151 22.33 -9.39 40.36
C SER A 151 23.66 -8.68 40.58
N GLY A 152 24.19 -8.04 39.54
CA GLY A 152 25.49 -7.38 39.59
C GLY A 152 25.97 -6.88 38.23
N ALA A 153 27.20 -6.35 38.22
CA ALA A 153 27.90 -5.95 37.00
C ALA A 153 28.29 -7.18 36.18
N TRP A 154 28.25 -7.07 34.85
CA TRP A 154 28.69 -8.13 33.95
C TRP A 154 30.17 -8.43 34.17
N SER A 155 30.98 -7.39 34.38
CA SER A 155 32.42 -7.50 34.62
C SER A 155 32.80 -8.14 35.97
N ASP A 156 31.87 -8.27 36.93
CA ASP A 156 32.15 -8.85 38.25
C ASP A 156 32.04 -10.39 38.21
N PRO A 157 33.13 -11.14 38.49
CA PRO A 157 33.08 -12.59 38.59
C PRO A 157 32.03 -13.11 39.58
N CYS A 158 31.67 -12.34 40.62
CA CYS A 158 30.68 -12.73 41.62
C CYS A 158 29.25 -12.76 41.05
N THR A 159 28.96 -12.06 39.96
CA THR A 159 27.65 -12.12 39.27
C THR A 159 27.38 -13.52 38.73
N TRP A 160 28.44 -14.27 38.39
CA TRP A 160 28.37 -15.53 37.67
C TRP A 160 28.52 -16.74 38.59
N THR A 161 27.69 -17.77 38.41
CA THR A 161 27.65 -18.97 39.27
C THR A 161 29.00 -19.70 39.31
N ALA A 162 29.75 -19.67 38.20
CA ALA A 162 31.08 -20.28 38.10
C ALA A 162 32.22 -19.40 38.66
N GLY A 163 31.94 -18.16 39.08
CA GLY A 163 32.97 -17.20 39.47
C GLY A 163 33.85 -16.74 38.30
N ILE A 164 33.35 -16.83 37.06
CA ILE A 164 34.07 -16.54 35.82
C ILE A 164 33.15 -15.67 34.95
N VAL A 165 33.66 -14.52 34.50
CA VAL A 165 32.97 -13.63 33.56
C VAL A 165 32.85 -14.30 32.20
N PRO A 166 31.68 -14.29 31.53
CA PRO A 166 31.51 -14.83 30.18
C PRO A 166 32.58 -14.31 29.23
N GLN A 167 33.14 -15.21 28.43
CA GLN A 167 34.16 -14.94 27.42
C GLN A 167 33.57 -15.32 26.04
N ASP A 168 34.44 -15.37 25.04
CA ASP A 168 34.10 -15.78 23.68
C ASP A 168 33.33 -17.11 23.64
N ASP A 169 32.38 -17.20 22.71
CA ASP A 169 31.53 -18.38 22.45
C ASP A 169 30.61 -18.80 23.61
N ALA A 170 30.52 -17.99 24.67
CA ALA A 170 29.68 -18.33 25.81
C ALA A 170 28.19 -18.25 25.45
N GLN A 171 27.42 -19.24 25.87
CA GLN A 171 25.97 -19.16 25.98
C GLN A 171 25.60 -18.65 27.37
N VAL A 172 25.11 -17.42 27.44
CA VAL A 172 24.84 -16.68 28.68
C VAL A 172 23.36 -16.72 29.02
N GLY A 173 23.03 -17.10 30.26
CA GLY A 173 21.67 -17.08 30.77
C GLY A 173 21.50 -16.13 31.97
N ILE A 174 20.51 -15.23 31.89
CA ILE A 174 20.10 -14.34 32.98
C ILE A 174 18.76 -14.84 33.55
N PRO A 175 18.74 -15.52 34.71
CA PRO A 175 17.51 -16.07 35.31
C PRO A 175 16.51 -15.00 35.78
N HIS A 176 15.26 -15.42 35.99
CA HIS A 176 14.22 -14.57 36.59
C HIS A 176 14.67 -13.95 37.93
N GLY A 177 14.35 -12.67 38.12
CA GLY A 177 14.67 -11.92 39.35
C GLY A 177 16.14 -11.48 39.47
N ILE A 178 16.99 -11.80 38.49
CA ILE A 178 18.38 -11.35 38.43
C ILE A 178 18.52 -10.23 37.39
N THR A 179 19.26 -9.20 37.75
CA THR A 179 19.62 -8.08 36.87
C THR A 179 21.12 -8.07 36.65
N VAL A 180 21.56 -8.23 35.40
CA VAL A 180 22.96 -8.09 35.01
C VAL A 180 23.12 -6.74 34.32
N THR A 181 24.11 -5.95 34.76
CA THR A 181 24.40 -4.63 34.19
C THR A 181 25.65 -4.69 33.32
N VAL A 182 25.53 -4.37 32.03
CA VAL A 182 26.67 -4.06 31.15
C VAL A 182 27.26 -2.73 31.63
N ASP A 183 28.42 -2.81 32.26
CA ASP A 183 29.05 -1.73 33.04
C ASP A 183 30.31 -1.14 32.38
N GLY A 184 30.55 -1.49 31.12
CA GLY A 184 31.66 -0.97 30.32
C GLY A 184 31.69 -1.57 28.93
N GLU A 185 32.77 -1.31 28.19
CA GLU A 185 33.06 -1.99 26.93
C GLU A 185 33.58 -3.41 27.21
N LEU A 186 32.75 -4.42 26.98
CA LEU A 186 33.07 -5.82 27.27
C LEU A 186 33.89 -6.43 26.13
N GLU A 187 35.00 -7.09 26.47
CA GLU A 187 35.91 -7.70 25.48
C GLU A 187 35.38 -9.03 24.91
N GLY A 188 34.61 -9.81 25.69
CA GLY A 188 34.16 -11.15 25.29
C GLY A 188 32.99 -11.14 24.30
N ALA A 189 33.14 -11.86 23.19
CA ALA A 189 32.13 -12.03 22.15
C ALA A 189 31.27 -13.27 22.40
N VAL A 190 30.11 -13.10 23.05
CA VAL A 190 29.28 -14.23 23.47
C VAL A 190 28.46 -14.78 22.30
N ASP A 191 28.32 -16.11 22.20
CA ASP A 191 27.56 -16.77 21.14
C ASP A 191 26.06 -16.43 21.25
N MET A 192 25.51 -16.59 22.46
CA MET A 192 24.08 -16.44 22.69
C MET A 192 23.78 -15.85 24.06
N LEU A 193 22.77 -14.99 24.15
CA LEU A 193 22.29 -14.38 25.38
C LEU A 193 20.79 -14.62 25.56
N GLY A 194 20.43 -15.43 26.55
CA GLY A 194 19.06 -15.64 27.00
C GLY A 194 18.69 -14.77 28.20
N ILE A 195 17.64 -13.96 28.06
CA ILE A 195 17.13 -13.03 29.06
C ILE A 195 15.80 -13.54 29.63
N TRP A 196 15.83 -14.08 30.85
CA TRP A 196 14.65 -14.40 31.67
C TRP A 196 14.44 -13.39 32.81
N GLY A 197 15.52 -12.78 33.29
CA GLY A 197 15.53 -11.66 34.23
C GLY A 197 15.63 -10.32 33.51
N THR A 198 16.65 -9.52 33.84
CA THR A 198 16.89 -8.21 33.22
C THR A 198 18.34 -8.08 32.77
N LEU A 199 18.54 -7.67 31.52
CA LEU A 199 19.79 -7.09 31.05
C LEU A 199 19.65 -5.57 31.05
N ARG A 200 20.59 -4.89 31.69
CA ARG A 200 20.64 -3.43 31.77
C ARG A 200 21.97 -2.91 31.23
N PHE A 201 21.98 -1.76 30.56
CA PHE A 201 23.20 -1.01 30.25
C PHE A 201 23.37 0.16 31.23
N ASP A 202 24.60 0.39 31.70
CA ASP A 202 24.89 1.56 32.55
C ASP A 202 24.74 2.85 31.71
N PRO A 203 23.87 3.80 32.11
CA PRO A 203 23.61 5.00 31.32
C PRO A 203 24.71 6.07 31.42
N THR A 204 25.72 5.89 32.27
CA THR A 204 26.69 6.93 32.63
C THR A 204 28.09 6.74 32.05
N VAL A 205 28.35 5.57 31.46
CA VAL A 205 29.66 5.21 30.88
C VAL A 205 29.49 4.61 29.49
N ASP A 206 30.57 4.61 28.71
CA ASP A 206 30.59 3.89 27.45
C ASP A 206 30.43 2.39 27.71
N THR A 207 29.49 1.77 27.00
CA THR A 207 29.13 0.36 27.13
C THR A 207 29.13 -0.31 25.77
N ARG A 208 29.65 -1.54 25.70
CA ARG A 208 29.59 -2.38 24.51
C ARG A 208 29.37 -3.82 24.92
N LEU A 209 28.37 -4.46 24.31
CA LEU A 209 28.14 -5.91 24.39
C LEU A 209 28.24 -6.50 22.98
N GLN A 210 29.11 -7.50 22.84
CA GLN A 210 29.31 -8.26 21.60
C GLN A 210 28.59 -9.60 21.73
N VAL A 211 27.62 -9.90 20.86
CA VAL A 211 26.75 -11.08 20.97
C VAL A 211 26.34 -11.64 19.61
N GLY A 212 26.25 -12.95 19.44
CA GLY A 212 25.69 -13.55 18.21
C GLY A 212 24.18 -13.45 18.15
N THR A 213 23.49 -14.03 19.14
CA THR A 213 22.03 -14.04 19.23
C THR A 213 21.52 -13.60 20.60
N VAL A 214 20.50 -12.72 20.65
CA VAL A 214 19.80 -12.32 21.87
C VAL A 214 18.38 -12.86 21.85
N LEU A 215 17.98 -13.58 22.89
CA LEU A 215 16.64 -14.11 23.08
C LEU A 215 16.07 -13.61 24.40
N SER A 216 14.86 -13.07 24.41
CA SER A 216 14.15 -12.78 25.65
C SER A 216 12.90 -13.64 25.80
N SER A 217 12.68 -14.16 27.00
CA SER A 217 11.38 -14.73 27.36
C SER A 217 10.33 -13.61 27.50
N MET A 218 9.05 -13.96 27.60
CA MET A 218 7.96 -13.00 27.84
C MET A 218 8.11 -12.19 29.14
N MET A 219 8.90 -12.68 30.10
CA MET A 219 9.21 -11.96 31.34
C MET A 219 10.61 -11.33 31.35
N GLY A 220 11.42 -11.60 30.32
CA GLY A 220 12.76 -11.06 30.17
C GLY A 220 12.70 -9.58 29.78
N ARG A 221 13.54 -8.76 30.41
CA ARG A 221 13.60 -7.32 30.16
C ARG A 221 14.95 -6.91 29.59
N LEU A 222 14.92 -6.19 28.47
CA LEU A 222 16.07 -5.45 27.95
C LEU A 222 15.90 -3.97 28.30
N GLU A 223 16.92 -3.38 28.94
CA GLU A 223 16.92 -1.98 29.37
C GLU A 223 18.22 -1.29 28.95
N ILE A 224 18.16 -0.39 27.96
CA ILE A 224 19.29 0.44 27.52
C ILE A 224 18.94 1.91 27.82
N GLY A 225 19.18 2.32 29.06
CA GLY A 225 18.65 3.58 29.59
C GLY A 225 17.15 3.49 29.91
N THR A 226 16.62 4.51 30.59
CA THR A 226 15.18 4.67 30.90
C THR A 226 14.71 6.08 30.54
N ALA A 227 13.40 6.32 30.56
CA ALA A 227 12.85 7.66 30.35
C ALA A 227 13.41 8.70 31.34
N GLU A 228 13.62 8.32 32.62
CA GLU A 228 14.18 9.20 33.65
C GLU A 228 15.70 9.32 33.57
N HIS A 229 16.37 8.26 33.11
CA HIS A 229 17.83 8.19 33.00
C HIS A 229 18.20 7.60 31.62
N PRO A 230 18.02 8.37 30.53
CA PRO A 230 18.48 7.95 29.22
C PRO A 230 20.01 7.81 29.22
N ILE A 231 20.57 7.10 28.24
CA ILE A 231 22.02 7.07 28.04
C ILE A 231 22.54 8.50 27.93
N HIS A 232 23.47 8.85 28.82
CA HIS A 232 23.99 10.20 28.98
C HIS A 232 24.54 10.73 27.65
N PRO A 233 24.38 12.02 27.31
CA PRO A 233 24.79 12.53 25.99
C PRO A 233 26.28 12.41 25.66
N GLU A 234 27.13 12.23 26.67
CA GLU A 234 28.58 12.00 26.52
C GLU A 234 28.98 10.52 26.62
N ALA A 235 28.00 9.61 26.80
CA ALA A 235 28.21 8.18 26.86
C ALA A 235 27.59 7.51 25.63
N LYS A 236 28.17 6.39 25.21
CA LYS A 236 27.67 5.54 24.12
C LYS A 236 27.25 4.17 24.67
N ALA A 237 26.10 3.67 24.24
CA ALA A 237 25.70 2.28 24.46
C ALA A 237 25.65 1.52 23.14
N GLU A 238 26.39 0.42 23.05
CA GLU A 238 26.52 -0.36 21.82
C GLU A 238 26.14 -1.83 22.04
N LEU A 239 25.18 -2.32 21.27
CA LEU A 239 24.89 -3.73 21.10
C LEU A 239 25.38 -4.15 19.72
N LEU A 240 26.52 -4.84 19.67
CA LEU A 240 27.17 -5.28 18.44
C LEU A 240 26.88 -6.76 18.21
N PHE A 241 26.22 -7.07 17.10
CA PHE A 241 26.02 -8.45 16.68
C PHE A 241 27.24 -8.96 15.93
N ILE A 242 27.92 -9.97 16.48
CA ILE A 242 29.17 -10.50 15.93
C ILE A 242 28.92 -11.29 14.65
N ASP A 243 29.89 -11.28 13.72
CA ASP A 243 29.82 -12.09 12.51
C ASP A 243 30.17 -13.55 12.83
N GLN A 244 29.14 -14.42 12.84
CA GLN A 244 29.31 -15.86 13.03
C GLN A 244 29.43 -16.64 11.70
N GLY A 245 29.53 -15.92 10.59
CA GLY A 245 29.47 -16.46 9.24
C GLY A 245 28.03 -16.77 8.79
N PRO A 246 27.87 -17.57 7.72
CA PRO A 246 26.56 -17.96 7.23
C PRO A 246 25.79 -18.80 8.25
N ILE A 247 24.47 -18.58 8.32
CA ILE A 247 23.56 -19.38 9.17
C ILE A 247 23.63 -20.86 8.77
N ASP A 248 23.84 -21.73 9.76
CA ASP A 248 23.66 -23.18 9.59
C ASP A 248 22.17 -23.52 9.52
N ARG A 249 21.65 -23.56 8.29
CA ARG A 249 20.23 -23.82 8.02
C ARG A 249 19.77 -25.24 8.38
N ALA A 250 20.68 -26.16 8.67
CA ALA A 250 20.30 -27.46 9.21
C ALA A 250 19.99 -27.38 10.72
N ALA A 251 20.71 -26.52 11.45
CA ALA A 251 20.49 -26.26 12.87
C ALA A 251 19.41 -25.19 13.12
N ASP A 252 19.31 -24.22 12.22
CA ASP A 252 18.34 -23.13 12.25
C ASP A 252 17.60 -23.00 10.90
N PRO A 253 16.67 -23.93 10.58
CA PRO A 253 15.92 -23.89 9.33
C PRO A 253 15.03 -22.66 9.19
N ALA A 254 14.58 -22.11 10.31
CA ALA A 254 13.82 -20.88 10.36
C ALA A 254 14.72 -19.64 10.22
N GLN A 255 16.04 -19.78 10.28
CA GLN A 255 17.03 -18.70 10.22
C GLN A 255 16.74 -17.57 11.23
N ILE A 256 16.35 -17.90 12.46
CA ILE A 256 15.99 -16.93 13.52
C ILE A 256 17.21 -16.46 14.33
N SER A 257 18.31 -17.23 14.34
CA SER A 257 19.55 -16.84 15.01
C SER A 257 20.23 -15.63 14.34
N HIS A 258 21.36 -15.16 14.89
CA HIS A 258 22.12 -14.01 14.42
C HIS A 258 21.24 -12.74 14.45
N GLY A 259 20.96 -12.22 15.65
CA GLY A 259 20.00 -11.14 15.84
C GLY A 259 19.31 -11.17 17.21
N ALA A 260 18.30 -10.31 17.39
CA ALA A 260 17.51 -10.24 18.61
C ALA A 260 16.06 -10.64 18.37
N VAL A 261 15.57 -11.58 19.18
CA VAL A 261 14.14 -11.91 19.29
C VAL A 261 13.68 -11.65 20.71
N LEU A 262 12.84 -10.63 20.86
CA LEU A 262 12.49 -10.05 22.15
C LEU A 262 10.99 -10.20 22.40
N MET A 263 10.63 -11.13 23.30
CA MET A 263 9.23 -11.41 23.66
C MET A 263 8.75 -10.68 24.92
N GLY A 264 9.65 -10.06 25.68
CA GLY A 264 9.35 -9.37 26.92
C GLY A 264 9.72 -7.89 26.86
N PRO A 265 9.53 -7.12 27.94
CA PRO A 265 9.65 -5.66 27.91
C PRO A 265 10.99 -5.15 27.36
N VAL A 266 10.94 -4.21 26.41
CA VAL A 266 12.13 -3.59 25.82
C VAL A 266 12.08 -2.08 25.96
N HIS A 267 12.94 -1.54 26.81
CA HIS A 267 13.05 -0.09 27.05
C HIS A 267 14.43 0.38 26.61
N ILE A 268 14.48 1.26 25.62
CA ILE A 268 15.71 1.81 25.05
C ILE A 268 15.53 3.33 25.00
N HIS A 269 16.40 4.07 25.67
CA HIS A 269 16.35 5.53 25.73
C HIS A 269 17.74 6.13 25.55
N GLY A 270 18.01 6.61 24.34
CA GLY A 270 19.16 7.45 24.03
C GLY A 270 18.90 8.92 24.33
N SER A 271 19.88 9.76 24.01
CA SER A 271 19.78 11.21 24.13
C SER A 271 18.91 11.80 23.02
N ALA A 272 17.95 12.63 23.41
CA ALA A 272 17.04 13.29 22.48
C ALA A 272 17.76 14.27 21.54
N VAL A 273 17.46 14.17 20.24
CA VAL A 273 17.95 15.06 19.18
C VAL A 273 16.80 15.35 18.21
N SER A 274 16.80 16.53 17.59
CA SER A 274 15.90 16.82 16.47
C SER A 274 16.22 15.86 15.31
N HIS A 275 15.25 15.06 14.89
CA HIS A 275 15.46 14.01 13.87
C HIS A 275 15.57 14.57 12.45
N ARG A 276 14.86 15.67 12.16
CA ARG A 276 14.89 16.37 10.86
C ARG A 276 14.79 17.88 11.05
N MET A 277 15.29 18.63 10.07
CA MET A 277 15.21 20.08 9.96
C MET A 277 14.79 20.49 8.54
N VAL A 278 14.28 21.72 8.39
CA VAL A 278 13.93 22.32 7.09
C VAL A 278 14.86 23.49 6.81
N LEU A 279 15.43 23.55 5.61
CA LEU A 279 16.28 24.65 5.19
C LEU A 279 15.48 25.96 5.09
N ALA A 280 16.01 27.05 5.67
CA ALA A 280 15.44 28.39 5.53
C ALA A 280 15.83 29.06 4.21
N THR A 281 16.93 28.60 3.61
CA THR A 281 17.42 29.06 2.31
C THR A 281 17.92 27.85 1.54
N PRO A 282 17.67 27.75 0.22
CA PRO A 282 18.24 26.68 -0.60
C PRO A 282 19.76 26.59 -0.43
N ALA A 283 20.28 25.37 -0.41
CA ALA A 283 21.73 25.13 -0.31
C ALA A 283 22.27 24.74 -1.68
N THR A 284 23.42 25.30 -2.07
CA THR A 284 24.01 25.10 -3.39
C THR A 284 25.36 24.40 -3.30
N ALA A 285 25.77 23.76 -4.41
CA ALA A 285 27.08 23.14 -4.51
C ALA A 285 28.19 24.15 -4.17
N GLY A 286 29.11 23.75 -3.29
CA GLY A 286 30.16 24.61 -2.74
C GLY A 286 29.84 25.25 -1.39
N ASP A 287 28.58 25.29 -0.97
CA ASP A 287 28.20 25.81 0.35
C ASP A 287 28.75 24.93 1.48
N ARG A 288 29.20 25.56 2.56
CA ARG A 288 29.72 24.89 3.77
C ARG A 288 28.89 25.17 5.01
N ALA A 289 27.76 25.84 4.84
CA ALA A 289 26.87 26.19 5.93
C ALA A 289 25.43 25.99 5.47
N LEU A 290 24.64 25.35 6.33
CA LEU A 290 23.20 25.23 6.20
C LEU A 290 22.56 26.22 7.18
N VAL A 291 21.43 26.81 6.78
CA VAL A 291 20.60 27.67 7.64
C VAL A 291 19.22 27.07 7.70
N PHE A 292 18.71 26.84 8.90
CA PHE A 292 17.41 26.21 9.13
C PHE A 292 16.35 27.21 9.55
N THR A 293 15.08 26.85 9.36
CA THR A 293 13.91 27.65 9.79
C THR A 293 13.81 27.76 11.31
N THR A 294 14.37 26.77 12.04
CA THR A 294 14.47 26.73 13.50
C THR A 294 15.84 26.20 13.91
N ALA A 295 16.25 26.43 15.17
CA ALA A 295 17.53 25.91 15.66
C ALA A 295 17.42 24.41 15.97
N PRO A 296 18.33 23.55 15.47
CA PRO A 296 18.31 22.13 15.80
C PRO A 296 18.60 21.92 17.29
N SER A 297 17.90 20.97 17.91
CA SER A 297 18.14 20.55 19.29
C SER A 297 19.04 19.32 19.35
N GLY A 298 20.04 19.34 20.23
CA GLY A 298 20.90 18.19 20.52
C GLY A 298 22.00 17.92 19.49
N TRP A 299 21.99 18.54 18.30
CA TRP A 299 23.03 18.39 17.28
C TRP A 299 24.38 18.94 17.74
N ARG A 300 25.46 18.23 17.42
CA ARG A 300 26.84 18.51 17.88
C ARG A 300 27.84 18.34 16.74
N SER A 301 29.05 18.87 16.97
CA SER A 301 30.18 18.58 16.09
C SER A 301 30.48 17.07 16.08
N GLY A 302 30.71 16.51 14.90
CA GLY A 302 30.95 15.08 14.69
C GLY A 302 29.70 14.30 14.28
N ASP A 303 28.50 14.87 14.45
CA ASP A 303 27.28 14.20 14.04
C ASP A 303 27.16 14.12 12.51
N ARG A 304 26.54 13.04 12.02
CA ARG A 304 26.22 12.84 10.61
C ARG A 304 24.81 13.33 10.32
N ILE A 305 24.67 14.04 9.21
CA ILE A 305 23.40 14.48 8.64
C ILE A 305 23.33 14.10 7.17
N VAL A 306 22.12 13.92 6.65
CA VAL A 306 21.86 13.79 5.23
C VAL A 306 20.99 14.94 4.76
N ILE A 307 21.41 15.60 3.69
CA ILE A 307 20.64 16.62 2.99
C ILE A 307 19.86 15.90 1.88
N ALA A 308 18.54 16.04 1.87
CA ALA A 308 17.67 15.33 0.93
C ALA A 308 17.91 15.72 -0.53
N GLY A 309 17.80 14.76 -1.44
CA GLY A 309 17.94 14.98 -2.87
C GLY A 309 16.82 15.85 -3.44
N THR A 310 17.15 16.66 -4.44
CA THR A 310 16.20 17.60 -5.07
C THR A 310 16.22 17.55 -6.60
N ILE A 311 17.00 16.64 -7.19
CA ILE A 311 17.17 16.51 -8.63
C ILE A 311 16.11 15.53 -9.15
N PRO A 312 15.10 15.99 -9.94
CA PRO A 312 14.08 15.11 -10.49
C PRO A 312 14.68 13.96 -11.30
N GLY A 313 14.14 12.75 -11.11
CA GLY A 313 14.63 11.53 -11.77
C GLY A 313 15.93 10.94 -11.19
N ASP A 314 16.53 11.56 -10.17
CA ASP A 314 17.70 11.04 -9.47
C ASP A 314 17.40 10.83 -7.97
N PRO A 315 16.87 9.66 -7.58
CA PRO A 315 16.55 9.37 -6.19
C PRO A 315 17.77 9.21 -5.28
N GLU A 316 18.99 9.19 -5.84
CA GLU A 316 20.25 9.08 -5.11
C GLU A 316 20.97 10.44 -4.99
N SER A 317 20.30 11.54 -5.34
CA SER A 317 20.83 12.91 -5.27
C SER A 317 20.93 13.50 -3.86
N ASP A 318 20.86 12.67 -2.81
CA ASP A 318 21.12 13.07 -1.42
C ASP A 318 22.62 13.22 -1.13
N GLU A 319 22.95 13.96 -0.06
CA GLU A 319 24.34 14.14 0.36
C GLU A 319 24.52 13.98 1.87
N VAL A 320 25.42 13.08 2.29
CA VAL A 320 25.85 12.98 3.70
C VAL A 320 26.95 13.98 3.99
N ARG A 321 26.85 14.66 5.14
CA ARG A 321 27.91 15.52 5.67
C ARG A 321 28.09 15.31 7.17
N THR A 322 29.27 15.68 7.66
CA THR A 322 29.54 15.72 9.10
C THR A 322 29.47 17.16 9.59
N ILE A 323 28.80 17.35 10.73
CA ILE A 323 28.71 18.65 11.38
C ILE A 323 30.06 19.02 11.96
N ARG A 324 30.55 20.21 11.61
CA ARG A 324 31.76 20.80 12.19
C ARG A 324 31.42 21.73 13.36
N ALA A 325 30.33 22.47 13.27
CA ALA A 325 29.88 23.38 14.31
C ALA A 325 28.38 23.68 14.18
N VAL A 326 27.75 24.01 15.29
CA VAL A 326 26.35 24.47 15.37
C VAL A 326 26.34 25.84 16.07
N ASP A 327 25.71 26.84 15.45
CA ASP A 327 25.53 28.18 16.01
C ASP A 327 24.08 28.66 15.75
N GLY A 328 23.21 28.46 16.74
CA GLY A 328 21.79 28.76 16.62
C GLY A 328 21.13 27.97 15.48
N MET A 329 20.63 28.68 14.46
CA MET A 329 19.99 28.08 13.28
C MET A 329 20.99 27.69 12.17
N SER A 330 22.28 27.98 12.35
CA SER A 330 23.30 27.70 11.34
C SER A 330 24.13 26.47 11.73
N VAL A 331 24.35 25.58 10.76
CA VAL A 331 25.22 24.42 10.90
C VAL A 331 26.34 24.50 9.88
N THR A 332 27.58 24.44 10.34
CA THR A 332 28.76 24.41 9.48
C THR A 332 29.15 22.97 9.19
N LEU A 333 29.38 22.66 7.91
CA LEU A 333 29.76 21.35 7.40
C LEU A 333 31.29 21.17 7.41
N ASP A 334 31.74 19.92 7.50
CA ASP A 334 33.14 19.54 7.39
C ASP A 334 33.68 19.77 5.96
N ALA A 335 32.90 19.38 4.96
CA ALA A 335 33.16 19.56 3.53
C ALA A 335 32.06 20.40 2.84
N PRO A 336 32.35 21.08 1.73
CA PRO A 336 31.31 21.72 0.92
C PRO A 336 30.33 20.69 0.34
N LEU A 337 29.12 21.13 0.01
CA LEU A 337 28.15 20.35 -0.79
C LEU A 337 28.68 20.14 -2.22
N ASP A 338 28.37 19.00 -2.82
CA ASP A 338 28.72 18.69 -4.21
C ASP A 338 27.54 18.93 -5.17
N LEU A 339 26.31 18.90 -4.65
CA LEU A 339 25.07 19.06 -5.38
C LEU A 339 24.30 20.31 -4.92
N ASP A 340 23.41 20.77 -5.81
CA ASP A 340 22.40 21.75 -5.46
C ASP A 340 21.22 21.05 -4.77
N HIS A 341 20.82 21.57 -3.61
CA HIS A 341 19.65 21.15 -2.85
C HIS A 341 18.62 22.27 -2.87
N THR A 342 18.09 22.52 -4.07
CA THR A 342 17.19 23.63 -4.38
C THR A 342 15.82 23.09 -4.74
N PRO A 343 14.75 23.55 -4.09
CA PRO A 343 13.40 23.16 -4.48
C PRO A 343 13.03 23.72 -5.86
N LEU A 344 12.04 23.11 -6.52
CA LEU A 344 11.50 23.61 -7.79
C LEU A 344 10.81 24.98 -7.65
N GLU A 345 10.25 25.26 -6.48
CA GLU A 345 9.63 26.54 -6.13
C GLU A 345 10.13 27.05 -4.77
N PRO A 346 10.25 28.39 -4.56
CA PRO A 346 10.89 28.94 -3.36
C PRO A 346 10.21 28.62 -2.03
N ASP A 347 8.94 28.22 -2.04
CA ASP A 347 8.14 27.91 -0.86
C ASP A 347 8.02 26.41 -0.56
N LEU A 348 8.65 25.54 -1.37
CA LEU A 348 8.74 24.10 -1.08
C LEU A 348 9.90 23.82 -0.12
N ASP A 349 9.65 22.91 0.82
CA ASP A 349 10.59 22.56 1.88
C ASP A 349 11.63 21.52 1.43
N VAL A 350 12.91 21.82 1.67
CA VAL A 350 14.01 20.86 1.55
C VAL A 350 14.45 20.42 2.94
N HIS A 351 14.51 19.11 3.15
CA HIS A 351 14.69 18.51 4.46
C HIS A 351 16.14 18.04 4.68
N VAL A 352 16.56 18.05 5.94
CA VAL A 352 17.86 17.51 6.39
C VAL A 352 17.62 16.60 7.58
N ALA A 353 17.99 15.32 7.47
CA ALA A 353 17.80 14.34 8.54
C ALA A 353 19.08 14.09 9.34
N HIS A 354 18.94 13.86 10.65
CA HIS A 354 20.03 13.59 11.58
C HIS A 354 20.23 12.09 11.79
N LEU A 355 21.42 11.58 11.46
CA LEU A 355 21.71 10.15 11.42
C LEU A 355 22.40 9.63 12.69
N SER A 356 23.04 10.48 13.49
CA SER A 356 23.76 10.05 14.69
C SER A 356 22.85 9.81 15.91
N ARG A 357 23.07 8.73 16.66
CA ARG A 357 22.48 8.47 18.00
C ARG A 357 23.53 7.84 18.91
N ASN A 358 23.39 8.03 20.23
CA ASN A 358 24.34 7.50 21.21
C ASN A 358 23.99 6.07 21.70
N VAL A 359 22.81 5.55 21.34
CA VAL A 359 22.51 4.12 21.41
C VAL A 359 22.63 3.54 20.00
N VAL A 360 23.49 2.54 19.83
CA VAL A 360 23.75 1.90 18.53
C VAL A 360 23.53 0.39 18.64
N ILE A 361 22.66 -0.14 17.80
CA ILE A 361 22.43 -1.57 17.60
C ILE A 361 22.85 -1.87 16.17
N GLN A 362 23.83 -2.75 15.99
CA GLN A 362 24.43 -2.95 14.66
C GLN A 362 25.03 -4.32 14.46
N SER A 363 25.18 -4.73 13.21
CA SER A 363 26.00 -5.88 12.84
C SER A 363 27.47 -5.51 12.77
N GLU A 364 28.35 -6.49 12.99
CA GLU A 364 29.79 -6.37 12.71
C GLU A 364 30.08 -6.51 11.20
N SER A 365 29.31 -7.37 10.51
CA SER A 365 29.48 -7.66 9.09
C SER A 365 28.63 -6.77 8.19
N ASP A 366 29.19 -6.35 7.06
CA ASP A 366 28.44 -5.71 5.98
C ASP A 366 27.86 -6.72 4.98
N GLU A 367 28.29 -7.99 5.03
CA GLU A 367 27.76 -9.09 4.21
C GLU A 367 26.29 -9.39 4.58
N LEU A 368 25.37 -9.14 3.64
CA LEU A 368 23.91 -9.15 3.91
C LEU A 368 23.43 -10.43 4.59
N ALA A 369 23.89 -11.60 4.13
CA ALA A 369 23.45 -12.90 4.67
C ALA A 369 23.90 -13.15 6.12
N HIS A 370 24.87 -12.39 6.64
CA HIS A 370 25.39 -12.53 8.01
C HIS A 370 24.81 -11.48 8.96
N ARG A 371 24.18 -10.44 8.43
CA ARG A 371 23.64 -9.34 9.24
C ARG A 371 22.59 -9.81 10.23
N ALA A 372 22.58 -9.13 11.37
CA ALA A 372 21.57 -9.32 12.39
C ALA A 372 20.23 -8.68 12.03
N HIS A 373 19.18 -9.08 12.74
CA HIS A 373 17.84 -8.50 12.66
C HIS A 373 17.31 -8.25 14.07
N VAL A 374 16.26 -7.43 14.22
CA VAL A 374 15.57 -7.22 15.51
C VAL A 374 14.07 -7.45 15.34
N MET A 375 13.55 -8.39 16.12
CA MET A 375 12.15 -8.76 16.14
C MET A 375 11.58 -8.61 17.55
N PHE A 376 10.59 -7.72 17.69
CA PHE A 376 9.72 -7.63 18.85
C PHE A 376 8.57 -8.62 18.66
N MET A 377 8.74 -9.81 19.25
CA MET A 377 7.91 -10.98 18.96
C MET A 377 6.77 -11.09 19.97
N HIS A 378 5.53 -10.94 19.53
CA HIS A 378 4.33 -11.07 20.37
C HIS A 378 4.33 -10.12 21.60
N ASN A 379 4.89 -8.93 21.44
CA ASN A 379 5.06 -7.97 22.52
C ASN A 379 4.80 -6.53 22.07
N LEU A 380 4.03 -5.78 22.90
CA LEU A 380 3.79 -4.34 22.75
C LEU A 380 4.36 -3.49 23.90
N ASP A 381 4.91 -4.10 24.96
CA ASP A 381 5.69 -3.35 25.98
C ASP A 381 7.09 -3.06 25.42
N VAL A 382 7.11 -2.15 24.45
CA VAL A 382 8.30 -1.73 23.70
C VAL A 382 8.31 -0.22 23.63
N GLN A 383 9.39 0.37 24.11
CA GLN A 383 9.66 1.80 24.12
C GLN A 383 11.07 2.01 23.59
N VAL A 384 11.22 2.49 22.37
CA VAL A 384 12.53 2.71 21.73
C VAL A 384 12.65 4.17 21.34
N HIS A 385 13.51 4.89 22.05
CA HIS A 385 13.69 6.33 21.91
C HIS A 385 15.13 6.64 21.55
N HIS A 386 15.33 7.35 20.44
CA HIS A 386 16.63 7.89 20.03
C HIS A 386 17.76 6.86 19.90
N ALA A 387 17.47 5.70 19.29
CA ALA A 387 18.45 4.67 18.96
C ALA A 387 18.74 4.61 17.46
N ARG A 388 19.95 4.17 17.09
CA ARG A 388 20.34 3.90 15.70
C ARG A 388 20.48 2.40 15.50
N PHE A 389 19.79 1.89 14.49
CA PHE A 389 19.84 0.54 13.95
C PHE A 389 20.65 0.62 12.66
N HIS A 390 21.83 0.00 12.61
CA HIS A 390 22.76 0.18 11.50
C HIS A 390 23.24 -1.16 10.93
N GLN A 391 23.15 -1.31 9.61
CA GLN A 391 23.53 -2.55 8.91
C GLN A 391 22.83 -3.77 9.52
N LEU A 392 21.55 -3.62 9.81
CA LEU A 392 20.67 -4.70 10.23
C LEU A 392 19.76 -5.08 9.06
N GLY A 393 19.02 -6.17 9.25
CA GLY A 393 18.23 -6.78 8.20
C GLY A 393 19.08 -7.66 7.28
N ARG A 394 18.47 -8.76 6.81
CA ARG A 394 19.07 -9.69 5.85
C ARG A 394 18.08 -10.30 4.86
N THR A 395 16.80 -9.99 4.97
CA THR A 395 15.85 -10.15 3.86
C THR A 395 16.18 -9.08 2.82
N ASP A 396 16.49 -9.46 1.59
CA ASP A 396 17.05 -8.62 0.52
C ASP A 396 16.00 -8.52 -0.57
N LYS A 397 15.33 -7.37 -0.61
CA LYS A 397 14.17 -7.15 -1.48
C LYS A 397 14.52 -7.09 -2.97
N ARG A 398 15.80 -7.09 -3.32
CA ARG A 398 16.23 -7.27 -4.71
C ARG A 398 15.94 -8.67 -5.22
N ILE A 399 15.93 -9.64 -4.32
CA ILE A 399 15.69 -11.05 -4.59
C ILE A 399 14.27 -11.39 -4.15
N GLN A 400 13.50 -12.04 -5.01
CA GLN A 400 12.17 -12.52 -4.64
C GLN A 400 12.28 -13.55 -3.51
N LEU A 401 11.36 -13.48 -2.55
CA LEU A 401 11.25 -14.46 -1.46
C LEU A 401 11.08 -15.89 -1.99
N ASP A 402 11.64 -16.86 -1.28
CA ASP A 402 11.56 -18.28 -1.65
C ASP A 402 11.19 -19.21 -0.47
N ASP A 403 10.59 -18.65 0.58
CA ASP A 403 10.10 -19.40 1.73
C ASP A 403 8.75 -20.08 1.44
N TRP A 404 7.80 -19.33 0.87
CA TRP A 404 6.45 -19.80 0.55
C TRP A 404 5.98 -19.26 -0.79
N PHE A 405 5.21 -20.09 -1.51
CA PHE A 405 4.66 -19.77 -2.81
C PHE A 405 3.19 -20.17 -2.90
N PHE A 406 2.39 -19.35 -3.59
CA PHE A 406 0.98 -19.59 -3.90
C PHE A 406 0.86 -19.84 -5.42
N PRO A 407 0.72 -21.10 -5.86
CA PRO A 407 0.86 -21.49 -7.27
C PRO A 407 -0.09 -20.80 -8.24
N ASP A 408 -1.28 -20.48 -7.78
CA ASP A 408 -2.18 -19.53 -8.38
C ASP A 408 -2.88 -18.76 -7.25
N LEU A 409 -3.43 -17.58 -7.56
CA LEU A 409 -4.03 -16.69 -6.56
C LEU A 409 -5.21 -17.37 -5.83
N LEU A 410 -5.91 -18.29 -6.48
CA LEU A 410 -7.09 -18.99 -5.95
C LEU A 410 -6.75 -20.29 -5.21
N ALA A 411 -5.50 -20.75 -5.25
CA ALA A 411 -5.12 -22.03 -4.67
C ALA A 411 -5.31 -21.97 -3.17
N ASP A 412 -5.96 -22.94 -2.52
CA ASP A 412 -6.23 -22.88 -1.06
C ASP A 412 -4.99 -23.05 -0.17
N THR A 413 -3.86 -23.46 -0.73
CA THR A 413 -2.68 -23.88 0.05
C THR A 413 -1.38 -23.29 -0.48
N ALA A 414 -0.51 -22.86 0.44
CA ALA A 414 0.86 -22.47 0.13
C ALA A 414 1.77 -23.70 -0.10
N GLU A 415 2.75 -23.57 -0.99
CA GLU A 415 3.84 -24.52 -1.19
C GLU A 415 5.11 -23.98 -0.52
N GLN A 416 5.79 -24.83 0.26
CA GLN A 416 7.07 -24.46 0.86
C GLN A 416 8.15 -24.42 -0.22
N GLY A 417 8.85 -23.29 -0.30
CA GLY A 417 9.98 -23.11 -1.19
C GLY A 417 11.29 -23.65 -0.61
N ARG A 418 12.42 -23.14 -1.12
CA ARG A 418 13.76 -23.60 -0.72
C ARG A 418 14.20 -23.01 0.61
N GLY A 419 13.69 -21.83 0.97
CA GLY A 419 14.13 -21.10 2.14
C GLY A 419 15.61 -20.74 2.08
N ASP A 420 16.15 -20.41 0.90
CA ASP A 420 17.45 -19.76 0.77
C ASP A 420 17.35 -18.27 1.11
N HIS A 421 16.18 -17.66 0.88
CA HIS A 421 15.87 -16.25 1.04
C HIS A 421 14.47 -16.03 1.64
N ILE A 422 14.40 -15.77 2.95
CA ILE A 422 13.14 -15.78 3.69
C ILE A 422 12.73 -14.39 4.19
N ARG A 423 11.42 -14.20 4.45
CA ARG A 423 10.87 -12.96 4.99
C ARG A 423 11.18 -12.76 6.47
N GLY A 424 10.92 -11.54 6.97
CA GLY A 424 10.85 -11.26 8.41
C GLY A 424 12.19 -11.04 9.11
N ARG A 425 13.29 -10.80 8.38
CA ARG A 425 14.62 -10.49 8.95
C ARG A 425 14.97 -9.04 8.67
N TYR A 426 14.36 -8.15 9.45
CA TYR A 426 14.36 -6.69 9.26
C TYR A 426 15.01 -5.96 10.43
N SER A 427 15.30 -4.66 10.25
CA SER A 427 15.93 -3.83 11.28
C SER A 427 15.07 -3.56 12.51
N VAL A 428 13.79 -3.21 12.33
CA VAL A 428 12.82 -2.93 13.40
C VAL A 428 11.50 -3.61 13.06
N HIS A 429 11.30 -4.83 13.56
CA HIS A 429 10.14 -5.67 13.20
C HIS A 429 9.24 -5.95 14.40
N PHE A 430 8.01 -5.44 14.39
CA PHE A 430 6.97 -5.83 15.33
C PHE A 430 6.17 -6.99 14.75
N HIS A 431 6.34 -8.19 15.30
CA HIS A 431 5.69 -9.40 14.81
C HIS A 431 4.53 -9.77 15.73
N ARG A 432 3.31 -9.51 15.29
CA ARG A 432 2.04 -9.99 15.89
C ARG A 432 1.90 -9.66 17.38
N GLY A 433 2.18 -8.41 17.75
CA GLY A 433 1.96 -7.87 19.10
C GLY A 433 0.48 -7.73 19.47
N GLY A 434 -0.41 -7.66 18.47
CA GLY A 434 -1.86 -7.57 18.61
C GLY A 434 -2.42 -6.22 18.12
N VAL A 435 -3.67 -6.26 17.63
CA VAL A 435 -4.32 -5.18 16.87
C VAL A 435 -5.51 -4.54 17.60
N ASP A 436 -5.51 -4.60 18.94
CA ASP A 436 -6.53 -3.91 19.74
C ASP A 436 -6.14 -2.43 19.89
N PRO A 437 -6.86 -1.47 19.28
CA PRO A 437 -6.53 -0.05 19.35
C PRO A 437 -6.73 0.54 20.75
N THR A 438 -7.36 -0.21 21.68
CA THR A 438 -7.49 0.18 23.09
C THR A 438 -6.29 -0.26 23.95
N SER A 439 -5.41 -1.09 23.39
CA SER A 439 -4.14 -1.44 24.03
C SER A 439 -3.18 -0.24 24.07
N ILE A 440 -2.17 -0.30 24.92
CA ILE A 440 -1.07 0.68 24.87
C ILE A 440 -0.21 0.32 23.65
N PRO A 441 -0.01 1.24 22.69
CA PRO A 441 0.82 0.95 21.52
C PRO A 441 2.27 0.76 21.94
N ALA A 442 2.97 -0.08 21.18
CA ALA A 442 4.43 0.00 21.15
C ALA A 442 4.84 1.35 20.56
N HIS A 443 5.90 1.96 21.08
CA HIS A 443 6.29 3.32 20.70
C HIS A 443 7.76 3.37 20.28
N VAL A 444 8.02 3.80 19.05
CA VAL A 444 9.37 4.02 18.51
C VAL A 444 9.49 5.47 18.08
N GLU A 445 10.36 6.22 18.75
CA GLU A 445 10.49 7.66 18.57
C GLU A 445 11.92 8.12 18.31
N GLY A 446 12.09 9.02 17.34
CA GLY A 446 13.35 9.72 17.12
C GLY A 446 14.51 8.79 16.73
N CYS A 447 14.22 7.56 16.29
CA CYS A 447 15.20 6.54 15.95
C CYS A 447 15.71 6.69 14.51
N VAL A 448 16.78 5.96 14.18
CA VAL A 448 17.36 5.88 12.84
C VAL A 448 17.51 4.43 12.43
N VAL A 449 17.02 4.05 11.26
CA VAL A 449 17.43 2.82 10.56
C VAL A 449 18.27 3.21 9.36
N GLU A 450 19.47 2.66 9.25
CA GLU A 450 20.41 2.98 8.16
C GLU A 450 21.07 1.73 7.58
N ASP A 451 21.05 1.62 6.24
CA ASP A 451 21.59 0.51 5.46
C ASP A 451 20.84 -0.81 5.76
N ASP A 452 19.60 -0.92 5.27
CA ASP A 452 18.76 -2.13 5.35
C ASP A 452 18.43 -2.64 3.93
N PRO A 453 18.68 -3.94 3.63
CA PRO A 453 18.45 -4.52 2.31
C PRO A 453 16.97 -4.88 2.03
N GLY A 454 16.11 -4.79 3.04
CA GLY A 454 14.72 -5.20 2.98
C GLY A 454 13.79 -4.10 3.47
N TRP A 455 13.19 -4.31 4.65
CA TRP A 455 12.27 -3.38 5.26
C TRP A 455 12.86 -2.78 6.55
N ALA A 456 12.78 -1.47 6.70
CA ALA A 456 13.38 -0.78 7.85
C ALA A 456 12.49 -0.81 9.10
N TYR A 457 11.32 -0.16 9.04
CA TYR A 457 10.34 -0.12 10.13
C TYR A 457 9.08 -0.90 9.74
N VAL A 458 8.81 -2.00 10.43
CA VAL A 458 7.73 -2.94 10.09
C VAL A 458 6.75 -3.08 11.24
N ASN A 459 5.49 -2.76 10.98
CA ASN A 459 4.35 -3.13 11.79
C ASN A 459 3.66 -4.34 11.14
N HIS A 460 3.71 -5.51 11.77
CA HIS A 460 3.04 -6.72 11.31
C HIS A 460 2.01 -7.14 12.35
N SER A 461 0.73 -6.99 12.02
CA SER A 461 -0.44 -7.27 12.89
C SER A 461 -0.25 -6.79 14.34
N SER A 462 0.14 -5.52 14.49
CA SER A 462 0.45 -4.91 15.78
C SER A 462 -0.12 -3.49 15.91
N HIS A 463 -0.22 -3.01 17.15
CA HIS A 463 -0.56 -1.64 17.50
C HIS A 463 0.72 -0.84 17.79
N VAL A 464 1.18 -0.05 16.82
CA VAL A 464 2.51 0.60 16.89
C VAL A 464 2.45 2.06 16.45
N ASP A 465 3.11 2.92 17.23
CA ASP A 465 3.36 4.31 16.90
C ASP A 465 4.84 4.50 16.48
N PHE A 466 5.04 4.85 15.21
CA PHE A 466 6.32 5.32 14.68
C PHE A 466 6.31 6.84 14.58
N VAL A 467 7.08 7.49 15.44
CA VAL A 467 7.05 8.95 15.59
C VAL A 467 8.43 9.55 15.35
N ASN A 468 8.55 10.55 14.48
CA ASN A 468 9.79 11.31 14.27
C ASN A 468 11.03 10.44 13.95
N ASN A 469 10.85 9.29 13.28
CA ASN A 469 11.95 8.41 12.92
C ASN A 469 12.57 8.79 11.57
N VAL A 470 13.79 8.32 11.34
CA VAL A 470 14.54 8.49 10.10
C VAL A 470 14.86 7.12 9.53
N SER A 471 14.56 6.90 8.26
CA SER A 471 15.17 5.80 7.49
C SER A 471 16.13 6.38 6.44
N TYR A 472 17.27 5.71 6.25
CA TYR A 472 18.28 6.14 5.28
C TYR A 472 18.93 4.97 4.56
N ALA A 473 19.00 5.03 3.23
CA ALA A 473 19.66 4.00 2.41
C ALA A 473 18.97 2.63 2.56
N ILE A 474 17.67 2.60 2.27
CA ILE A 474 16.84 1.40 2.37
C ILE A 474 16.58 0.87 0.96
N VAL A 475 16.63 -0.45 0.76
CA VAL A 475 16.43 -1.04 -0.57
C VAL A 475 14.95 -1.31 -0.88
N GLY A 476 14.21 -1.90 0.05
CA GLY A 476 12.79 -2.19 -0.10
C GLY A 476 11.91 -1.07 0.44
N GLY A 477 11.17 -1.35 1.52
CA GLY A 477 10.23 -0.45 2.18
C GLY A 477 10.84 0.26 3.40
N ALA A 478 10.72 1.59 3.47
CA ALA A 478 11.23 2.35 4.62
C ALA A 478 10.29 2.29 5.85
N PHE A 479 9.00 2.48 5.65
CA PHE A 479 7.96 2.31 6.68
C PHE A 479 6.84 1.44 6.11
N GLN A 480 6.52 0.36 6.81
CA GLN A 480 5.72 -0.73 6.25
C GLN A 480 4.67 -1.22 7.26
N THR A 481 3.45 -1.48 6.76
CA THR A 481 2.54 -2.46 7.37
C THR A 481 2.60 -3.77 6.57
N GLU A 482 2.60 -4.93 7.21
CA GLU A 482 2.81 -6.21 6.51
C GLU A 482 1.49 -6.88 6.09
N SER A 483 0.46 -6.84 6.93
CA SER A 483 -0.69 -7.76 6.81
C SER A 483 -2.02 -7.11 6.46
N GLY A 484 -2.24 -5.85 6.81
CA GLY A 484 -3.46 -5.08 6.52
C GLY A 484 -4.41 -4.92 7.71
N ASP A 485 -4.20 -5.65 8.81
CA ASP A 485 -4.97 -5.51 10.06
C ASP A 485 -4.31 -4.60 11.10
N GLU A 486 -3.16 -3.99 10.77
CA GLU A 486 -2.40 -3.14 11.67
C GLU A 486 -3.15 -1.87 12.08
N VAL A 487 -2.85 -1.39 13.29
CA VAL A 487 -3.38 -0.15 13.86
C VAL A 487 -2.24 0.69 14.45
N GLY A 488 -2.49 1.99 14.65
CA GLY A 488 -1.53 2.92 15.26
C GLY A 488 -1.26 4.14 14.37
N SER A 489 -0.01 4.61 14.35
CA SER A 489 0.32 5.83 13.61
C SER A 489 1.76 5.94 13.13
N PHE A 490 1.94 6.52 11.95
CA PHE A 490 3.21 7.00 11.41
C PHE A 490 3.16 8.53 11.38
N VAL A 491 3.88 9.19 12.29
CA VAL A 491 3.81 10.65 12.47
C VAL A 491 5.19 11.30 12.41
N GLY A 492 5.35 12.29 11.53
CA GLY A 492 6.56 13.12 11.49
C GLY A 492 7.81 12.38 10.99
N ASN A 493 7.69 11.17 10.45
CA ASN A 493 8.84 10.38 10.00
C ASN A 493 9.45 10.96 8.71
N ILE A 494 10.69 10.61 8.43
CA ILE A 494 11.35 10.92 7.16
C ILE A 494 12.06 9.70 6.58
N ALA A 495 11.76 9.36 5.33
CA ALA A 495 12.48 8.37 4.54
C ALA A 495 13.36 9.09 3.51
N VAL A 496 14.66 8.81 3.54
CA VAL A 496 15.64 9.39 2.60
C VAL A 496 16.38 8.27 1.89
N ARG A 497 16.46 8.32 0.56
CA ARG A 497 17.14 7.30 -0.27
C ARG A 497 16.59 5.90 0.01
N THR A 498 15.34 5.68 -0.40
CA THR A 498 14.74 4.35 -0.47
C THR A 498 14.86 3.85 -1.91
N VAL A 499 15.97 3.20 -2.23
CA VAL A 499 16.37 2.89 -3.61
C VAL A 499 16.65 1.41 -3.75
N ASN A 500 15.83 0.73 -4.56
CA ASN A 500 16.23 -0.51 -5.18
C ASN A 500 17.14 -0.18 -6.38
N PRO A 501 18.42 -0.58 -6.36
CA PRO A 501 19.38 -0.24 -7.41
C PRO A 501 19.09 -0.90 -8.76
N ASP A 502 18.16 -1.87 -8.80
CA ASP A 502 17.70 -2.50 -10.03
C ASP A 502 16.56 -1.69 -10.69
N TYR A 503 16.08 -0.60 -10.05
CA TYR A 503 15.04 0.32 -10.52
C TYR A 503 13.80 -0.36 -11.14
N PRO A 504 13.06 -1.20 -10.37
CA PRO A 504 12.01 -2.04 -10.95
C PRO A 504 10.91 -1.31 -11.72
N LEU A 505 10.52 -0.08 -11.30
CA LEU A 505 9.52 0.73 -12.00
C LEU A 505 9.95 1.27 -13.36
N ARG A 506 11.24 1.20 -13.70
CA ARG A 506 11.76 1.61 -15.02
C ARG A 506 11.79 0.44 -16.02
N ASP A 507 11.59 -0.79 -15.55
CA ASP A 507 11.54 -1.99 -16.39
C ASP A 507 10.10 -2.53 -16.45
N PRO A 508 9.45 -2.55 -17.63
CA PRO A 508 8.09 -3.06 -17.79
C PRO A 508 7.87 -4.49 -17.27
N ASP A 509 8.90 -5.33 -17.24
CA ASP A 509 8.79 -6.72 -16.77
C ASP A 509 8.74 -6.81 -15.23
N THR A 510 9.14 -5.75 -14.51
CA THR A 510 9.17 -5.69 -13.04
C THR A 510 8.43 -4.49 -12.44
N ALA A 511 7.89 -3.61 -13.29
CA ALA A 511 7.11 -2.46 -12.90
C ALA A 511 5.74 -2.80 -12.27
N PRO A 512 5.03 -3.87 -12.69
CA PRO A 512 3.79 -4.25 -12.02
C PRO A 512 4.02 -4.53 -10.54
N VAL A 513 3.19 -3.95 -9.70
CA VAL A 513 3.32 -4.00 -8.23
C VAL A 513 3.01 -5.41 -7.70
N ASP A 514 2.10 -6.12 -8.38
CA ASP A 514 1.62 -7.48 -8.12
C ASP A 514 2.53 -8.59 -8.68
N ILE A 515 3.62 -8.25 -9.38
CA ILE A 515 4.45 -9.25 -10.08
C ILE A 515 5.03 -10.33 -9.14
N ARG A 516 5.11 -10.06 -7.83
CA ARG A 516 5.57 -10.99 -6.78
C ARG A 516 4.49 -11.39 -5.77
N GLU A 517 3.22 -11.16 -6.10
CA GLU A 517 2.07 -11.47 -5.25
C GLU A 517 1.98 -12.97 -4.91
N ASN A 518 2.36 -13.85 -5.85
CA ASN A 518 2.43 -15.29 -5.61
C ASN A 518 3.40 -15.70 -4.48
N THR A 519 4.33 -14.85 -4.09
CA THR A 519 5.21 -15.04 -2.91
C THR A 519 4.83 -14.12 -1.76
N GLN A 520 3.85 -13.24 -1.96
CA GLN A 520 3.48 -12.15 -1.06
C GLN A 520 4.70 -11.26 -0.73
N ASP A 521 5.52 -10.98 -1.75
CA ASP A 521 6.76 -10.22 -1.62
C ASP A 521 6.57 -8.77 -2.08
N PHE A 522 6.14 -7.93 -1.15
CA PHE A 522 5.78 -6.53 -1.41
C PHE A 522 6.88 -5.53 -1.03
N ALA A 523 6.66 -4.26 -1.39
CA ALA A 523 7.56 -3.12 -1.14
C ALA A 523 9.02 -3.41 -1.54
N PHE A 524 9.21 -3.95 -2.74
CA PHE A 524 10.52 -4.29 -3.29
C PHE A 524 11.03 -3.25 -4.28
N GLN A 525 10.23 -2.23 -4.63
CA GLN A 525 10.55 -1.30 -5.72
C GLN A 525 11.34 -0.07 -5.25
N GLY A 526 11.50 0.07 -3.92
CA GLY A 526 12.15 1.21 -3.27
C GLY A 526 11.11 2.21 -2.78
N ASP A 527 10.34 1.81 -1.76
CA ASP A 527 9.08 2.43 -1.37
C ASP A 527 9.19 3.15 -0.03
N GLY A 528 8.93 4.46 -0.01
CA GLY A 528 9.05 5.29 1.20
C GLY A 528 8.12 4.81 2.31
N PHE A 529 6.83 4.72 2.01
CA PHE A 529 5.79 4.24 2.92
C PHE A 529 4.85 3.30 2.17
N TRP A 530 4.67 2.08 2.68
CA TRP A 530 3.76 1.09 2.10
C TRP A 530 2.76 0.59 3.13
N LEU A 531 1.48 0.61 2.75
CA LEU A 531 0.35 0.28 3.61
C LEU A 531 -0.51 -0.82 2.98
N HIS A 532 -0.82 -1.86 3.76
CA HIS A 532 -1.74 -2.96 3.41
C HIS A 532 -3.18 -2.72 3.92
N GLY A 533 -3.37 -1.75 4.82
CA GLY A 533 -4.66 -1.48 5.46
C GLY A 533 -4.87 0.01 5.77
N GLY A 534 -6.10 0.37 6.12
CA GLY A 534 -6.51 1.76 6.32
C GLY A 534 -6.27 2.34 7.72
N ASP A 535 -6.14 1.52 8.78
CA ASP A 535 -6.26 2.02 10.16
C ASP A 535 -4.93 2.46 10.84
N VAL A 536 -3.86 2.59 10.06
CA VAL A 536 -2.64 3.30 10.49
C VAL A 536 -2.71 4.74 10.02
N ALA A 537 -2.65 5.70 10.96
CA ALA A 537 -2.71 7.12 10.62
C ALA A 537 -1.37 7.67 10.12
N LEU A 538 -1.34 8.33 8.95
CA LEU A 538 -0.16 8.97 8.38
C LEU A 538 -0.24 10.50 8.48
N ARG A 539 0.63 11.12 9.28
CA ARG A 539 0.67 12.58 9.44
C ARG A 539 2.08 13.16 9.36
N ASP A 540 2.22 14.28 8.65
CA ASP A 540 3.46 15.07 8.60
C ASP A 540 4.71 14.25 8.17
N ASN A 541 4.53 13.15 7.43
CA ASN A 541 5.65 12.31 6.99
C ASN A 541 6.29 12.88 5.72
N VAL A 542 7.57 12.57 5.53
CA VAL A 542 8.35 13.00 4.36
C VAL A 542 8.97 11.78 3.70
N ALA A 543 8.77 11.60 2.40
CA ALA A 543 9.50 10.62 1.58
C ALA A 543 10.34 11.35 0.54
N THR A 544 11.63 11.06 0.44
CA THR A 544 12.50 11.70 -0.55
C THR A 544 13.57 10.75 -1.06
N GLY A 545 13.79 10.76 -2.37
CA GLY A 545 14.73 9.86 -3.01
C GLY A 545 14.21 8.41 -3.05
N SER A 546 13.04 8.19 -3.64
CA SER A 546 12.47 6.84 -3.79
C SER A 546 12.58 6.34 -5.23
N SER A 547 13.18 5.17 -5.46
CA SER A 547 13.16 4.54 -6.80
C SER A 547 11.80 3.94 -7.16
N GLY A 548 10.97 3.67 -6.16
CA GLY A 548 9.59 3.24 -6.26
C GLY A 548 8.63 4.40 -5.99
N HIS A 549 7.86 4.27 -4.91
CA HIS A 549 6.85 5.23 -4.52
C HIS A 549 7.28 6.07 -3.31
N GLY A 550 6.79 7.32 -3.23
CA GLY A 550 6.83 8.07 -1.98
C GLY A 550 5.91 7.43 -0.93
N PHE A 551 4.65 7.23 -1.31
CA PHE A 551 3.61 6.56 -0.53
C PHE A 551 2.85 5.59 -1.42
N ILE A 552 2.48 4.42 -0.90
CA ILE A 552 1.64 3.44 -1.60
C ILE A 552 0.65 2.79 -0.66
N PHE A 553 -0.62 2.77 -1.07
CA PHE A 553 -1.69 1.98 -0.46
C PHE A 553 -1.99 0.77 -1.34
N TRP A 554 -1.68 -0.42 -0.86
CA TRP A 554 -2.07 -1.71 -1.42
C TRP A 554 -3.09 -2.34 -0.48
N THR A 555 -4.34 -1.87 -0.47
CA THR A 555 -5.30 -2.24 0.59
C THR A 555 -5.90 -3.64 0.42
N GLU A 556 -5.05 -4.63 0.25
CA GLU A 556 -5.38 -6.05 0.20
C GLU A 556 -4.70 -6.75 1.37
N GLY A 557 -5.42 -7.68 2.01
CA GLY A 557 -4.89 -8.43 3.13
C GLY A 557 -3.73 -9.33 2.71
N LEU A 558 -2.69 -9.43 3.53
CA LEU A 558 -1.64 -10.40 3.28
C LEU A 558 -2.21 -11.81 3.38
N ARG A 559 -1.85 -12.63 2.40
CA ARG A 559 -2.16 -14.04 2.42
C ARG A 559 -1.13 -14.82 3.24
N GLU A 560 -1.57 -15.29 4.40
CA GLU A 560 -0.72 -16.10 5.26
C GLU A 560 -0.70 -17.58 4.86
N VAL A 561 0.29 -18.31 5.37
CA VAL A 561 0.36 -19.78 5.19
C VAL A 561 -0.89 -20.42 5.81
N ASP A 562 -1.46 -21.40 5.11
CA ASP A 562 -2.69 -22.11 5.49
C ASP A 562 -3.98 -21.26 5.48
N VAL A 563 -3.94 -20.08 4.87
CA VAL A 563 -5.09 -19.19 4.66
C VAL A 563 -5.53 -19.21 3.19
N GLY A 564 -6.83 -19.44 2.95
CA GLY A 564 -7.44 -19.38 1.62
C GLY A 564 -7.46 -17.94 1.08
N PHE A 565 -7.65 -17.76 -0.23
CA PHE A 565 -7.65 -16.42 -0.83
C PHE A 565 -8.73 -15.50 -0.22
N ASP A 566 -9.97 -15.99 -0.09
CA ASP A 566 -11.07 -15.22 0.49
C ASP A 566 -10.91 -14.93 2.00
N ASP A 567 -9.98 -15.63 2.66
CA ASP A 567 -9.68 -15.54 4.09
C ASP A 567 -8.37 -14.77 4.38
N GLN A 568 -7.76 -14.13 3.37
CA GLN A 568 -6.63 -13.18 3.52
C GLN A 568 -6.80 -12.28 4.75
N THR A 569 -5.71 -11.77 5.33
CA THR A 569 -5.78 -11.04 6.61
C THR A 569 -6.86 -9.95 6.61
N ARG A 570 -7.86 -10.14 7.49
CA ARG A 570 -9.06 -9.29 7.58
C ARG A 570 -9.02 -8.36 8.79
N PHE A 571 -9.65 -7.20 8.66
CA PHE A 571 -9.74 -6.19 9.69
C PHE A 571 -10.90 -6.44 10.66
N LEU A 572 -10.73 -6.16 11.95
CA LEU A 572 -11.80 -6.30 12.94
C LEU A 572 -12.84 -5.17 12.81
N VAL A 573 -14.08 -5.51 12.45
CA VAL A 573 -15.16 -4.54 12.20
C VAL A 573 -15.42 -3.63 13.40
N LYS A 574 -15.33 -4.18 14.62
CA LYS A 574 -15.51 -3.42 15.86
C LYS A 574 -14.50 -2.27 16.09
N HIS A 575 -13.39 -2.26 15.35
CA HIS A 575 -12.36 -1.21 15.45
C HIS A 575 -12.52 -0.13 14.38
N ILE A 576 -13.42 -0.31 13.41
CA ILE A 576 -13.74 0.67 12.38
C ILE A 576 -14.77 1.66 12.94
N ASP A 577 -14.55 2.96 12.76
CA ASP A 577 -15.42 4.02 13.31
C ASP A 577 -16.91 3.85 12.92
N ASN A 578 -17.19 3.51 11.66
CA ASN A 578 -18.53 3.19 11.15
C ASN A 578 -18.83 1.68 11.11
N GLY A 579 -17.99 0.83 11.70
CA GLY A 579 -18.16 -0.63 11.71
C GLY A 579 -19.42 -1.10 12.42
N HIS A 580 -20.02 -0.28 13.28
CA HIS A 580 -21.33 -0.54 13.88
C HIS A 580 -22.47 -0.66 12.86
N LEU A 581 -22.27 -0.20 11.62
CA LEU A 581 -23.20 -0.38 10.49
C LEU A 581 -23.11 -1.76 9.84
N LEU A 582 -22.16 -2.60 10.26
CA LEU A 582 -21.95 -3.98 9.80
C LEU A 582 -22.19 -4.98 10.95
N PRO A 583 -23.39 -4.99 11.58
CA PRO A 583 -23.63 -5.76 12.80
C PRO A 583 -23.58 -7.28 12.61
N HIS A 584 -23.58 -7.77 11.36
CA HIS A 584 -23.50 -9.17 10.99
C HIS A 584 -22.08 -9.69 10.77
N LEU A 585 -21.07 -8.80 10.76
CA LEU A 585 -19.67 -9.14 10.51
C LEU A 585 -18.80 -8.97 11.75
N GLU A 586 -17.89 -9.92 11.97
CA GLU A 586 -16.80 -9.80 12.96
C GLU A 586 -15.55 -9.16 12.32
N THR A 587 -15.25 -9.54 11.08
CA THR A 587 -14.14 -9.04 10.29
C THR A 587 -14.59 -8.63 8.88
N ILE A 588 -13.82 -7.77 8.23
CA ILE A 588 -14.04 -7.26 6.88
C ILE A 588 -12.71 -7.16 6.13
N GLN A 589 -12.73 -7.25 4.81
CA GLN A 589 -11.54 -7.07 3.99
C GLN A 589 -10.91 -5.67 4.12
N SER A 590 -9.59 -5.61 3.98
CA SER A 590 -8.78 -4.40 4.20
C SER A 590 -9.15 -3.24 3.27
N TRP A 591 -9.57 -3.51 2.03
CA TRP A 591 -9.96 -2.46 1.07
C TRP A 591 -11.24 -1.71 1.45
N TRP A 592 -12.09 -2.29 2.30
CA TRP A 592 -13.28 -1.61 2.80
C TRP A 592 -13.01 -0.76 4.04
N VAL A 593 -11.82 -0.85 4.63
CA VAL A 593 -11.46 -0.08 5.82
C VAL A 593 -11.13 1.35 5.40
N PRO A 594 -11.83 2.38 5.94
CA PRO A 594 -11.47 3.77 5.70
C PRO A 594 -10.03 4.05 6.10
N ILE A 595 -9.30 4.78 5.26
CA ILE A 595 -7.99 5.31 5.63
C ILE A 595 -8.19 6.29 6.78
N ARG A 596 -7.64 5.93 7.94
CA ARG A 596 -7.80 6.64 9.21
C ARG A 596 -7.36 8.09 9.13
N ALA A 597 -6.22 8.33 8.48
CA ALA A 597 -5.72 9.67 8.17
C ALA A 597 -4.56 9.64 7.17
N PHE A 598 -4.57 10.60 6.25
CA PHE A 598 -3.42 10.97 5.42
C PHE A 598 -3.34 12.49 5.34
N GLU A 599 -2.56 13.11 6.22
CA GLU A 599 -2.57 14.57 6.43
C GLU A 599 -1.16 15.16 6.38
N ASN A 600 -0.98 16.25 5.63
CA ASN A 600 0.27 17.04 5.56
C ASN A 600 1.52 16.24 5.17
N ASN A 601 1.35 15.13 4.44
CA ASN A 601 2.48 14.33 3.98
C ASN A 601 3.15 15.00 2.77
N THR A 602 4.47 14.86 2.67
CA THR A 602 5.27 15.41 1.58
C THR A 602 6.09 14.33 0.90
N THR A 603 6.15 14.32 -0.43
CA THR A 603 7.07 13.45 -1.19
C THR A 603 7.73 14.20 -2.32
N TYR A 604 9.02 13.93 -2.55
CA TYR A 604 9.74 14.52 -3.67
C TYR A 604 10.95 13.73 -4.12
N THR A 605 11.34 13.91 -5.40
CA THR A 605 12.46 13.15 -5.98
C THR A 605 12.19 11.64 -5.90
N SER A 606 10.95 11.25 -6.24
CA SER A 606 10.46 9.87 -6.25
C SER A 606 10.06 9.49 -7.68
N THR A 607 10.10 8.21 -8.05
CA THR A 607 9.58 7.79 -9.36
C THR A 607 8.08 8.09 -9.47
N LYS A 608 7.31 7.68 -8.46
CA LYS A 608 5.90 8.05 -8.28
C LYS A 608 5.67 8.67 -6.90
N GLY A 609 4.80 9.67 -6.81
CA GLY A 609 4.51 10.38 -5.55
C GLY A 609 3.65 9.54 -4.60
N LEU A 610 2.38 9.37 -4.93
CA LEU A 610 1.39 8.58 -4.22
C LEU A 610 0.76 7.56 -5.16
N MET A 611 0.77 6.29 -4.77
CA MET A 611 0.08 5.19 -5.46
C MET A 611 -1.05 4.65 -4.59
N MET A 612 -2.18 4.30 -5.20
CA MET A 612 -3.21 3.55 -4.49
C MET A 612 -3.88 2.49 -5.35
N PHE A 613 -4.14 1.36 -4.71
CA PHE A 613 -4.85 0.21 -5.25
C PHE A 613 -6.01 -0.14 -4.33
N TYR A 614 -7.13 -0.48 -4.96
CA TYR A 614 -8.27 -1.14 -4.33
C TYR A 614 -9.03 -0.36 -3.25
N VAL A 615 -8.69 0.90 -2.98
CA VAL A 615 -9.32 1.67 -1.90
C VAL A 615 -10.82 1.81 -2.19
N HIS A 616 -11.66 1.15 -1.37
CA HIS A 616 -13.12 1.04 -1.53
C HIS A 616 -13.59 0.49 -2.88
N ALA A 617 -12.79 -0.36 -3.53
CA ALA A 617 -13.10 -0.90 -4.85
C ALA A 617 -14.32 -1.82 -4.85
N THR A 618 -15.20 -1.63 -5.83
CA THR A 618 -16.37 -2.50 -6.07
C THR A 618 -16.13 -3.58 -7.13
N LEU A 619 -15.01 -3.52 -7.85
CA LEU A 619 -14.74 -4.32 -9.05
C LEU A 619 -14.44 -5.81 -8.77
N PHE A 620 -13.77 -6.12 -7.67
CA PHE A 620 -13.16 -7.45 -7.50
C PHE A 620 -13.94 -8.38 -6.56
N GLU A 621 -14.81 -7.84 -5.71
CA GLU A 621 -15.11 -8.48 -4.43
C GLU A 621 -16.55 -8.29 -4.01
N ASP A 622 -17.05 -9.23 -3.22
CA ASP A 622 -18.47 -9.40 -2.95
C ASP A 622 -19.02 -8.24 -2.07
N ILE A 623 -19.41 -7.13 -2.72
CA ILE A 623 -20.12 -5.99 -2.11
C ILE A 623 -21.32 -6.44 -1.26
N THR A 624 -21.81 -7.67 -1.45
CA THR A 624 -22.90 -8.23 -0.64
C THR A 624 -22.55 -8.41 0.84
N GLU A 625 -21.26 -8.37 1.22
CA GLU A 625 -20.87 -8.31 2.63
C GLU A 625 -21.32 -7.00 3.31
N LEU A 626 -21.45 -5.90 2.55
CA LEU A 626 -21.75 -4.58 3.09
C LEU A 626 -23.25 -4.34 3.30
N THR A 627 -23.59 -3.59 4.35
CA THR A 627 -24.93 -2.99 4.43
C THR A 627 -25.01 -1.78 3.49
N PRO A 628 -26.19 -1.46 2.93
CA PRO A 628 -26.37 -0.23 2.16
C PRO A 628 -25.92 1.02 2.92
N GLU A 629 -26.17 1.08 4.24
CA GLU A 629 -25.77 2.20 5.08
C GLU A 629 -24.25 2.35 5.19
N TYR A 630 -23.51 1.23 5.32
CA TYR A 630 -22.05 1.27 5.34
C TYR A 630 -21.49 1.71 3.98
N TYR A 631 -21.98 1.09 2.90
CA TYR A 631 -21.57 1.42 1.53
C TYR A 631 -21.79 2.89 1.17
N GLU A 632 -22.88 3.49 1.68
CA GLU A 632 -23.17 4.91 1.46
C GLU A 632 -22.27 5.86 2.25
N THR A 633 -21.68 5.40 3.35
CA THR A 633 -20.88 6.23 4.28
C THR A 633 -19.38 5.97 4.22
N VAL A 634 -18.94 4.86 3.65
CA VAL A 634 -17.51 4.54 3.50
C VAL A 634 -16.85 5.54 2.55
N HIS A 635 -15.80 6.21 3.04
CA HIS A 635 -15.02 7.19 2.27
C HIS A 635 -13.63 7.35 2.89
N SER A 636 -12.68 7.92 2.13
CA SER A 636 -11.35 8.25 2.63
C SER A 636 -10.90 9.62 2.15
N THR A 637 -10.22 10.37 3.01
CA THR A 637 -9.77 11.74 2.70
C THR A 637 -8.25 11.86 2.82
N PHE A 638 -7.64 12.44 1.79
CA PHE A 638 -6.23 12.79 1.72
C PHE A 638 -6.09 14.31 1.74
N SER A 639 -5.44 14.85 2.76
CA SER A 639 -5.47 16.28 3.07
C SER A 639 -4.09 16.93 3.03
N ASN A 640 -4.00 18.11 2.41
CA ASN A 640 -2.82 18.99 2.41
C ASN A 640 -1.51 18.29 2.01
N THR A 641 -1.57 17.40 1.02
CA THR A 641 -0.41 16.63 0.56
C THR A 641 0.40 17.46 -0.43
N THR A 642 1.73 17.44 -0.31
CA THR A 642 2.63 18.12 -1.24
C THR A 642 3.51 17.10 -1.97
N ILE A 643 3.48 17.11 -3.30
CA ILE A 643 4.26 16.21 -4.16
C ILE A 643 5.06 17.06 -5.14
N TRP A 644 6.37 16.83 -5.29
CA TRP A 644 7.12 17.58 -6.29
C TRP A 644 8.34 16.86 -6.85
N GLY A 645 8.75 17.21 -8.07
CA GLY A 645 9.93 16.63 -8.71
C GLY A 645 9.85 15.11 -8.88
N VAL A 646 8.69 14.61 -9.32
CA VAL A 646 8.47 13.17 -9.58
C VAL A 646 8.85 12.82 -11.02
N GLU A 647 9.34 11.60 -11.24
CA GLU A 647 9.77 11.16 -12.58
C GLU A 647 8.59 10.81 -13.50
N GLN A 648 7.63 10.02 -12.99
CA GLN A 648 6.52 9.46 -13.78
C GLN A 648 5.18 10.09 -13.41
N ALA A 649 4.71 9.88 -12.16
CA ALA A 649 3.37 10.27 -11.75
C ALA A 649 3.35 10.96 -10.38
N GLY A 650 2.54 12.01 -10.22
CA GLY A 650 2.28 12.65 -8.93
C GLY A 650 1.41 11.76 -8.05
N VAL A 651 0.17 11.55 -8.49
CA VAL A 651 -0.77 10.57 -7.95
C VAL A 651 -1.09 9.55 -9.03
N ASP A 652 -1.09 8.28 -8.68
CA ASP A 652 -1.48 7.17 -9.55
C ASP A 652 -2.50 6.29 -8.81
N MET A 653 -3.71 6.23 -9.35
CA MET A 653 -4.84 5.54 -8.74
C MET A 653 -5.30 4.41 -9.64
N MET A 654 -5.35 3.22 -9.08
CA MET A 654 -5.87 2.02 -9.74
C MET A 654 -7.02 1.46 -8.90
N ASN A 655 -8.15 1.21 -9.56
CA ASN A 655 -9.29 0.52 -8.95
C ASN A 655 -9.73 1.10 -7.59
N SER A 656 -9.83 2.43 -7.46
CA SER A 656 -10.12 3.09 -6.17
C SER A 656 -11.30 4.06 -6.28
N GLU A 657 -12.16 4.10 -5.27
CA GLU A 657 -13.42 4.83 -5.26
C GLU A 657 -13.65 5.56 -3.93
N ARG A 658 -14.61 6.49 -3.88
CA ARG A 658 -15.04 7.17 -2.64
C ARG A 658 -13.88 7.87 -1.93
N VAL A 659 -12.96 8.42 -2.71
CA VAL A 659 -11.79 9.14 -2.23
C VAL A 659 -11.99 10.64 -2.45
N ARG A 660 -11.66 11.41 -1.41
CA ARG A 660 -11.55 12.86 -1.48
C ARG A 660 -10.10 13.28 -1.31
N PHE A 661 -9.60 14.09 -2.24
CA PHE A 661 -8.38 14.87 -2.06
C PHE A 661 -8.75 16.31 -1.73
N ASP A 662 -8.17 16.85 -0.67
CA ASP A 662 -8.43 18.22 -0.21
C ASP A 662 -7.11 18.97 0.01
N GLY A 663 -6.81 19.94 -0.85
CA GLY A 663 -5.58 20.73 -0.77
C GLY A 663 -4.32 20.00 -1.23
N LEU A 664 -4.41 19.14 -2.26
CA LEU A 664 -3.25 18.53 -2.90
C LEU A 664 -2.47 19.57 -3.71
N ARG A 665 -1.14 19.64 -3.53
CA ARG A 665 -0.24 20.49 -4.32
C ARG A 665 0.82 19.64 -5.02
N MET A 666 0.92 19.81 -6.34
CA MET A 666 1.85 19.10 -7.20
C MET A 666 2.63 20.04 -8.11
N VAL A 667 3.95 19.92 -8.08
CA VAL A 667 4.86 20.78 -8.86
C VAL A 667 5.91 19.92 -9.55
N ASN A 668 6.06 20.04 -10.85
CA ASN A 668 7.11 19.34 -11.60
C ASN A 668 7.97 20.27 -12.46
N ASP A 669 9.01 19.72 -13.05
CA ASP A 669 10.10 20.45 -13.71
C ASP A 669 9.86 20.76 -15.20
N GLY A 670 8.67 20.47 -15.73
CA GLY A 670 8.35 20.59 -17.15
C GLY A 670 8.58 19.31 -17.95
N ASN A 671 8.82 18.16 -17.30
CA ASN A 671 8.92 16.87 -17.98
C ASN A 671 7.60 16.51 -18.70
N ARG A 672 7.64 16.49 -20.03
CA ARG A 672 6.49 16.22 -20.91
C ARG A 672 5.94 14.79 -20.82
N GLU A 673 6.74 13.85 -20.36
CA GLU A 673 6.30 12.45 -20.19
C GLU A 673 5.69 12.20 -18.79
N SER A 674 5.81 13.16 -17.88
CA SER A 674 5.25 13.06 -16.53
C SER A 674 3.78 13.43 -16.49
N VAL A 675 3.03 12.78 -15.59
CA VAL A 675 1.61 13.02 -15.37
C VAL A 675 1.37 13.45 -13.92
N GLY A 676 0.54 14.48 -13.70
CA GLY A 676 0.18 14.91 -12.35
C GLY A 676 -0.68 13.86 -11.66
N ILE A 677 -1.82 13.52 -12.26
CA ILE A 677 -2.77 12.53 -11.76
C ILE A 677 -3.06 11.51 -12.85
N VAL A 678 -2.79 10.24 -12.56
CA VAL A 678 -3.17 9.10 -13.38
C VAL A 678 -4.32 8.39 -12.66
N THR A 679 -5.40 8.12 -13.38
CA THR A 679 -6.48 7.26 -12.92
C THR A 679 -6.64 6.14 -13.94
N ASP A 680 -6.07 4.98 -13.64
CA ASP A 680 -6.11 3.81 -14.49
C ASP A 680 -7.27 2.89 -14.07
N MET A 681 -8.02 2.40 -15.06
CA MET A 681 -9.16 1.48 -14.97
C MET A 681 -10.35 1.91 -14.08
N THR A 682 -11.49 2.12 -14.75
CA THR A 682 -12.87 1.86 -14.25
C THR A 682 -13.29 2.41 -12.88
N SER A 683 -12.61 3.41 -12.31
CA SER A 683 -12.93 3.83 -10.93
C SER A 683 -12.90 5.34 -10.76
N GLY A 684 -14.07 5.95 -10.93
CA GLY A 684 -14.33 7.34 -10.59
C GLY A 684 -15.56 7.53 -9.72
N ASP A 685 -16.14 6.48 -9.13
CA ASP A 685 -17.36 6.65 -8.33
C ASP A 685 -17.07 7.45 -7.05
N ARG A 686 -17.78 8.57 -6.90
CA ARG A 686 -17.69 9.51 -5.77
C ARG A 686 -16.26 9.99 -5.51
N LEU A 687 -15.53 10.33 -6.57
CA LEU A 687 -14.22 10.95 -6.47
C LEU A 687 -14.33 12.46 -6.39
N VAL A 688 -13.70 13.05 -5.36
CA VAL A 688 -13.71 14.51 -5.17
C VAL A 688 -12.28 15.04 -5.09
N TRP A 689 -11.95 15.96 -5.99
CA TRP A 689 -10.68 16.67 -6.05
C TRP A 689 -10.95 18.13 -5.69
N ASP A 690 -10.69 18.52 -4.44
CA ASP A 690 -10.96 19.87 -3.95
C ASP A 690 -9.67 20.65 -3.69
N ARG A 691 -9.61 21.89 -4.18
CA ARG A 691 -8.48 22.81 -4.04
C ARG A 691 -7.14 22.18 -4.47
N VAL A 692 -7.15 21.51 -5.62
CA VAL A 692 -5.97 20.82 -6.16
C VAL A 692 -5.14 21.75 -7.03
N HIS A 693 -3.84 21.82 -6.77
CA HIS A 693 -2.89 22.61 -7.54
C HIS A 693 -1.94 21.69 -8.30
N VAL A 694 -1.93 21.73 -9.64
CA VAL A 694 -1.09 20.87 -10.49
C VAL A 694 -0.35 21.72 -11.51
N SER A 695 0.99 21.68 -11.48
CA SER A 695 1.81 22.52 -12.35
C SER A 695 3.08 21.83 -12.84
N GLY A 696 3.50 22.14 -14.06
CA GLY A 696 4.78 21.70 -14.61
C GLY A 696 4.79 20.25 -15.14
N PHE A 697 3.63 19.60 -15.27
CA PHE A 697 3.52 18.26 -15.86
C PHE A 697 3.23 18.33 -17.37
N GLY A 698 3.58 17.26 -18.10
CA GLY A 698 3.13 17.10 -19.48
C GLY A 698 1.61 16.97 -19.55
N THR A 699 1.05 16.14 -18.68
CA THR A 699 -0.40 16.02 -18.49
C THR A 699 -0.76 16.27 -17.03
N GLY A 700 -1.68 17.19 -16.73
CA GLY A 700 -2.12 17.49 -15.38
C GLY A 700 -2.93 16.32 -14.79
N MET A 701 -3.97 15.88 -15.49
CA MET A 701 -4.78 14.73 -15.10
C MET A 701 -5.23 13.93 -16.31
N ILE A 702 -5.03 12.61 -16.25
CA ILE A 702 -5.78 11.64 -17.05
C ILE A 702 -7.06 11.35 -16.26
N VAL A 703 -8.21 11.66 -16.85
CA VAL A 703 -9.49 11.64 -16.15
C VAL A 703 -10.09 10.23 -16.15
N PRO A 704 -10.75 9.79 -15.06
CA PRO A 704 -11.45 8.50 -15.01
C PRO A 704 -12.44 8.34 -16.16
N THR A 705 -12.60 7.09 -16.61
CA THR A 705 -13.53 6.73 -17.70
C THR A 705 -14.96 6.48 -17.22
N GLN A 706 -15.23 6.41 -15.91
CA GLN A 706 -16.59 6.22 -15.37
C GLN A 706 -16.75 6.75 -13.94
N GLY A 707 -17.99 6.92 -13.48
CA GLY A 707 -18.35 7.30 -12.11
C GLY A 707 -18.72 8.77 -11.93
N ASP A 708 -18.97 9.18 -10.68
CA ASP A 708 -19.24 10.57 -10.25
C ASP A 708 -17.95 11.26 -9.78
N ILE A 709 -17.39 12.12 -10.62
CA ILE A 709 -16.16 12.87 -10.41
C ILE A 709 -16.46 14.35 -10.29
N THR A 710 -16.05 14.95 -9.18
CA THR A 710 -16.05 16.41 -9.00
C THR A 710 -14.61 16.92 -8.84
N ILE A 711 -14.22 17.89 -9.67
CA ILE A 711 -12.99 18.65 -9.56
C ILE A 711 -13.38 20.10 -9.27
N SER A 712 -13.07 20.58 -8.07
CA SER A 712 -13.51 21.90 -7.60
C SER A 712 -12.34 22.71 -7.06
N GLY A 713 -12.22 23.96 -7.51
CA GLY A 713 -11.17 24.86 -7.04
C GLY A 713 -9.74 24.46 -7.43
N GLY A 714 -8.78 25.30 -7.03
CA GLY A 714 -7.36 25.04 -7.26
C GLY A 714 -6.83 25.64 -8.56
N THR A 715 -5.66 25.19 -9.01
CA THR A 715 -4.93 25.82 -10.12
C THR A 715 -4.21 24.79 -10.99
N TRP A 716 -4.34 24.93 -12.31
CA TRP A 716 -3.81 24.00 -13.29
C TRP A 716 -2.92 24.76 -14.29
N ALA A 717 -1.65 24.33 -14.41
CA ALA A 717 -0.63 25.00 -15.22
C ALA A 717 0.33 23.99 -15.89
N ASN A 718 -0.22 23.17 -16.78
CA ASN A 718 0.47 22.03 -17.42
C ASN A 718 0.56 22.23 -18.95
N GLU A 719 1.24 21.33 -19.67
CA GLU A 719 1.17 21.35 -21.14
C GLU A 719 -0.23 20.95 -21.61
N THR A 720 -0.80 19.90 -21.03
CA THR A 720 -2.22 19.56 -21.12
C THR A 720 -2.81 19.46 -19.72
N ASP A 721 -3.82 20.25 -19.36
CA ASP A 721 -4.40 20.20 -18.00
C ASP A 721 -5.22 18.92 -17.80
N PHE A 722 -6.15 18.63 -18.71
CA PHE A 722 -7.00 17.43 -18.65
C PHE A 722 -6.96 16.63 -19.94
N LEU A 723 -6.60 15.35 -19.84
CA LEU A 723 -6.78 14.36 -20.90
C LEU A 723 -8.03 13.53 -20.59
N ILE A 724 -8.98 13.56 -21.53
CA ILE A 724 -10.28 12.91 -21.40
C ILE A 724 -10.41 11.85 -22.50
N ALA A 725 -10.39 10.59 -22.08
CA ALA A 725 -10.78 9.47 -22.93
C ALA A 725 -12.31 9.28 -22.91
N PRO A 726 -12.89 8.63 -23.93
CA PRO A 726 -14.28 8.19 -23.89
C PRO A 726 -14.58 7.36 -22.65
N ALA A 727 -15.82 7.43 -22.18
CA ALA A 727 -16.24 6.59 -21.07
C ALA A 727 -16.22 5.09 -21.45
N GLU A 728 -15.89 4.22 -20.48
CA GLU A 728 -15.77 2.76 -20.65
C GLU A 728 -16.63 2.02 -19.63
N VAL A 729 -17.33 0.94 -20.03
CA VAL A 729 -18.24 0.13 -19.20
C VAL A 729 -17.43 -0.96 -18.53
N GLU A 730 -17.66 -1.15 -17.25
CA GLU A 730 -17.24 -2.33 -16.52
C GLU A 730 -18.45 -3.20 -16.17
N PRO A 731 -18.71 -4.31 -16.88
CA PRO A 731 -19.95 -5.07 -16.75
C PRO A 731 -20.26 -5.57 -15.33
N SER A 732 -19.26 -5.65 -14.44
CA SER A 732 -19.47 -6.06 -13.06
C SER A 732 -20.11 -5.00 -12.16
N ARG A 733 -20.29 -3.76 -12.63
CA ARG A 733 -20.81 -2.64 -11.81
C ARG A 733 -22.24 -2.21 -12.16
N PRO A 734 -23.04 -1.82 -11.15
CA PRO A 734 -24.26 -1.06 -11.38
C PRO A 734 -23.92 0.41 -11.67
N PHE A 735 -24.55 0.99 -12.70
CA PHE A 735 -24.51 2.43 -13.07
C PHE A 735 -23.22 2.93 -13.77
N ASP A 736 -23.01 2.51 -15.02
CA ASP A 736 -21.81 2.80 -15.84
C ASP A 736 -21.75 4.19 -16.49
N ASN A 737 -22.33 5.24 -15.88
CA ASN A 737 -22.26 6.58 -16.46
C ASN A 737 -20.99 7.31 -15.99
N ARG A 738 -20.45 8.20 -16.84
CA ARG A 738 -19.49 9.21 -16.36
C ARG A 738 -20.20 10.53 -16.13
N ASP A 739 -20.19 10.98 -14.89
CA ASP A 739 -20.50 12.34 -14.47
C ASP A 739 -19.21 13.05 -14.07
N LEU A 740 -18.71 13.92 -14.95
CA LEU A 740 -17.53 14.72 -14.67
C LEU A 740 -17.94 16.18 -14.54
N ARG A 741 -17.74 16.75 -13.35
CA ARG A 741 -17.96 18.17 -13.09
C ARG A 741 -16.64 18.83 -12.72
N ILE A 742 -16.25 19.84 -13.49
CA ILE A 742 -15.07 20.66 -13.26
C ILE A 742 -15.55 22.08 -12.98
N GLU A 743 -15.34 22.60 -11.78
CA GLU A 743 -15.87 23.89 -11.36
C GLU A 743 -14.88 24.74 -10.57
N ASP A 744 -15.01 26.05 -10.63
CA ASP A 744 -14.26 27.01 -9.81
C ASP A 744 -12.72 26.89 -9.90
N ILE A 745 -12.19 26.21 -10.91
CA ILE A 745 -10.74 26.03 -11.12
C ILE A 745 -10.13 27.24 -11.83
N ILE A 746 -8.82 27.43 -11.62
CA ILE A 746 -8.03 28.45 -12.32
C ILE A 746 -7.08 27.78 -13.31
N PHE A 747 -7.24 28.08 -14.59
CA PHE A 747 -6.22 27.80 -15.60
C PHE A 747 -5.16 28.89 -15.57
N ALA A 748 -3.90 28.52 -15.33
CA ALA A 748 -2.78 29.44 -15.20
C ALA A 748 -1.68 29.16 -16.23
N ASP A 749 -0.89 30.18 -16.54
CA ASP A 749 0.27 30.04 -17.42
C ASP A 749 1.33 29.14 -16.73
N SER A 750 1.86 28.18 -17.47
CA SER A 750 3.00 27.37 -17.02
C SER A 750 4.32 28.09 -17.33
N PRO A 751 5.28 28.18 -16.39
CA PRO A 751 6.61 28.70 -16.69
C PRO A 751 7.45 27.74 -17.55
N HIS A 752 7.02 26.47 -17.68
CA HIS A 752 7.75 25.42 -18.39
C HIS A 752 7.32 25.28 -19.86
N PHE A 753 6.10 25.69 -20.20
CA PHE A 753 5.50 25.48 -21.52
C PHE A 753 5.14 26.80 -22.19
N SER A 754 5.22 26.85 -23.52
CA SER A 754 4.82 28.04 -24.25
C SER A 754 3.29 28.13 -24.28
N SER A 755 2.75 29.36 -24.21
CA SER A 755 1.28 29.56 -24.25
C SER A 755 0.62 29.04 -25.53
N ALA A 756 1.38 28.71 -26.57
CA ALA A 756 0.89 28.13 -27.81
C ALA A 756 0.77 26.59 -27.76
N ASP A 757 1.43 25.95 -26.80
CA ASP A 757 1.42 24.50 -26.60
C ASP A 757 0.41 24.07 -25.53
N ILE A 758 -0.06 25.01 -24.69
CA ILE A 758 -0.99 24.73 -23.58
C ILE A 758 -2.38 24.37 -24.11
N LEU A 759 -2.90 23.23 -23.65
CA LEU A 759 -4.27 22.77 -23.86
C LEU A 759 -4.95 22.58 -22.49
N HIS A 760 -6.15 23.15 -22.31
CA HIS A 760 -6.91 22.86 -21.09
C HIS A 760 -7.56 21.48 -21.18
N PHE A 761 -8.06 21.13 -22.36
CA PHE A 761 -8.72 19.84 -22.58
C PHE A 761 -8.21 19.16 -23.85
N LEU A 762 -7.75 17.92 -23.71
CA LEU A 762 -7.44 17.02 -24.80
C LEU A 762 -8.42 15.85 -24.77
N LEU A 763 -9.34 15.81 -25.74
CA LEU A 763 -10.30 14.72 -25.90
C LEU A 763 -9.78 13.74 -26.96
N VAL A 764 -9.49 12.50 -26.54
CA VAL A 764 -8.83 11.49 -27.39
C VAL A 764 -9.79 10.49 -28.05
N GLY A 765 -11.05 10.87 -28.26
CA GLY A 765 -12.09 9.96 -28.76
C GLY A 765 -11.74 9.26 -30.08
N ASP A 766 -11.35 10.01 -31.10
CA ASP A 766 -11.00 9.44 -32.41
C ASP A 766 -9.77 8.52 -32.33
N ASP A 767 -8.77 8.87 -31.50
CA ASP A 767 -7.53 8.10 -31.38
C ASP A 767 -7.77 6.79 -30.60
N VAL A 768 -8.62 6.80 -29.57
CA VAL A 768 -9.09 5.59 -28.85
C VAL A 768 -9.86 4.69 -29.81
N LEU A 769 -10.85 5.25 -30.52
CA LEU A 769 -11.58 4.56 -31.59
C LEU A 769 -10.67 4.06 -32.73
N GLU A 770 -9.43 4.53 -32.84
CA GLU A 770 -8.42 4.05 -33.79
C GLU A 770 -7.49 2.96 -33.23
N GLN A 771 -7.10 3.04 -31.94
CA GLN A 771 -5.98 2.27 -31.37
C GLN A 771 -6.37 1.16 -30.38
N SER A 772 -7.35 1.36 -29.50
CA SER A 772 -7.59 0.49 -28.33
C SER A 772 -8.50 -0.70 -28.58
N TRP A 773 -8.99 -0.85 -29.81
CA TRP A 773 -10.12 -1.71 -30.07
C TRP A 773 -9.63 -3.10 -30.54
N ASP A 774 -9.63 -4.09 -29.64
CA ASP A 774 -9.66 -5.51 -30.04
C ASP A 774 -11.07 -5.83 -30.55
N ARG A 775 -11.32 -5.44 -31.80
CA ARG A 775 -12.64 -5.48 -32.44
C ARG A 775 -13.10 -6.90 -32.81
N SER A 776 -12.39 -7.93 -32.35
CA SER A 776 -12.70 -9.32 -32.66
C SER A 776 -13.82 -9.91 -31.78
N ASN A 777 -14.26 -9.18 -30.76
CA ASN A 777 -15.34 -9.57 -29.84
C ASN A 777 -16.47 -8.51 -29.86
N GLU A 778 -17.70 -8.93 -30.13
CA GLU A 778 -18.90 -8.07 -30.08
C GLU A 778 -19.04 -7.38 -28.69
N GLU A 779 -18.63 -8.07 -27.62
CA GLU A 779 -18.62 -7.60 -26.23
C GLU A 779 -17.81 -6.31 -26.00
N GLU A 780 -16.63 -6.17 -26.64
CA GLU A 780 -15.74 -5.01 -26.49
C GLU A 780 -16.28 -3.77 -27.21
N ILE A 781 -17.11 -3.95 -28.25
CA ILE A 781 -17.78 -2.84 -28.93
C ILE A 781 -18.92 -2.30 -28.07
N HIS A 782 -19.64 -3.16 -27.34
CA HIS A 782 -20.67 -2.77 -26.38
C HIS A 782 -20.09 -2.02 -25.17
N ARG A 783 -18.92 -2.43 -24.68
CA ARG A 783 -18.28 -1.83 -23.49
C ARG A 783 -17.86 -0.36 -23.66
N GLN A 784 -17.61 0.12 -24.88
CA GLN A 784 -16.96 1.44 -25.08
C GLN A 784 -17.82 2.45 -25.86
N PHE A 785 -18.92 2.03 -26.47
CA PHE A 785 -19.60 2.84 -27.47
C PHE A 785 -20.85 3.58 -26.96
N LEU A 786 -21.48 3.09 -25.89
CA LEU A 786 -22.85 3.47 -25.51
C LEU A 786 -22.98 4.19 -24.18
N ILE A 787 -21.91 4.60 -23.51
CA ILE A 787 -22.03 5.19 -22.17
C ILE A 787 -22.43 6.67 -22.23
N PRO A 788 -23.41 7.09 -21.40
CA PRO A 788 -23.62 8.50 -21.07
C PRO A 788 -22.35 9.14 -20.52
N ASP A 789 -21.81 10.08 -21.31
CA ASP A 789 -20.61 10.80 -20.95
C ASP A 789 -20.95 12.28 -20.71
N ARG A 790 -21.00 12.68 -19.44
CA ARG A 790 -21.53 13.96 -18.99
C ARG A 790 -20.41 14.80 -18.41
N VAL A 791 -19.71 15.50 -19.30
CA VAL A 791 -18.63 16.41 -18.93
C VAL A 791 -19.13 17.85 -18.87
N VAL A 792 -19.19 18.43 -17.67
CA VAL A 792 -19.54 19.84 -17.40
C VAL A 792 -18.29 20.59 -16.94
N VAL A 793 -18.06 21.76 -17.52
CA VAL A 793 -17.01 22.68 -17.12
C VAL A 793 -17.63 24.03 -16.79
N ASP A 794 -17.59 24.39 -15.51
CA ASP A 794 -17.96 25.70 -14.98
C ASP A 794 -16.72 26.41 -14.41
N ALA A 795 -15.85 26.84 -15.32
CA ALA A 795 -14.63 27.56 -15.00
C ALA A 795 -14.47 28.79 -15.91
N ASP A 796 -13.59 29.71 -15.53
CA ASP A 796 -13.29 30.92 -16.29
C ASP A 796 -12.95 30.57 -17.75
N GLY A 797 -13.73 31.10 -18.70
CA GLY A 797 -13.60 30.84 -20.13
C GLY A 797 -14.54 29.77 -20.69
N PHE A 798 -15.26 29.03 -19.85
CA PHE A 798 -16.23 28.01 -20.25
C PHE A 798 -17.68 28.33 -19.85
N ASP A 799 -17.96 29.11 -18.80
CA ASP A 799 -19.31 29.58 -18.41
C ASP A 799 -20.38 28.45 -18.42
N GLU A 800 -20.18 27.41 -17.61
CA GLU A 800 -21.07 26.22 -17.50
C GLU A 800 -21.29 25.47 -18.84
N GLN A 801 -20.21 25.25 -19.61
CA GLN A 801 -20.25 24.54 -20.89
C GLN A 801 -20.09 23.02 -20.75
N ARG A 802 -20.73 22.30 -21.67
CA ARG A 802 -20.52 20.87 -21.93
C ARG A 802 -19.37 20.67 -22.91
N LEU A 803 -18.56 19.65 -22.66
CA LEU A 803 -17.59 19.13 -23.62
C LEU A 803 -18.18 17.90 -24.33
N TYR A 804 -17.93 17.80 -25.64
CA TYR A 804 -18.29 16.67 -26.48
C TYR A 804 -17.08 16.21 -27.26
N PHE A 805 -16.96 14.92 -27.55
CA PHE A 805 -15.99 14.48 -28.55
C PHE A 805 -16.40 14.95 -29.95
N THR A 806 -15.43 15.17 -30.82
CA THR A 806 -15.72 15.42 -32.26
C THR A 806 -16.52 14.26 -32.85
N ALA A 807 -16.22 13.04 -32.39
CA ALA A 807 -16.96 11.83 -32.70
C ALA A 807 -18.41 11.81 -32.20
N GLN A 808 -18.92 12.83 -31.48
CA GLN A 808 -20.35 12.99 -31.11
C GLN A 808 -21.12 13.90 -32.08
N ALA A 809 -20.47 14.47 -33.09
CA ALA A 809 -21.15 15.28 -34.10
C ALA A 809 -22.20 14.44 -34.85
N PRO A 810 -23.37 15.01 -35.24
CA PRO A 810 -24.43 14.27 -35.92
C PRO A 810 -23.97 13.56 -37.20
N ASP A 811 -23.05 14.15 -37.95
CA ASP A 811 -22.51 13.62 -39.20
C ASP A 811 -21.23 12.78 -39.04
N ALA A 812 -20.71 12.66 -37.81
CA ALA A 812 -19.56 11.80 -37.54
C ALA A 812 -19.94 10.33 -37.71
N VAL A 813 -19.03 9.56 -38.32
CA VAL A 813 -19.13 8.10 -38.44
C VAL A 813 -18.14 7.50 -37.45
N PRO A 814 -18.55 7.21 -36.21
CA PRO A 814 -17.63 6.78 -35.17
C PRO A 814 -17.12 5.35 -35.38
N VAL A 815 -17.83 4.52 -36.17
CA VAL A 815 -17.42 3.15 -36.51
C VAL A 815 -17.34 2.91 -38.03
N PRO A 816 -16.26 3.36 -38.71
CA PRO A 816 -16.10 3.11 -40.14
C PRO A 816 -15.88 1.61 -40.44
N ALA A 817 -16.59 1.05 -41.41
CA ALA A 817 -16.52 -0.38 -41.77
C ALA A 817 -15.11 -0.81 -42.21
N GLN A 818 -14.34 0.11 -42.81
CA GLN A 818 -12.95 -0.15 -43.21
C GLN A 818 -12.00 -0.42 -42.02
N ARG A 819 -12.42 -0.02 -40.82
CA ARG A 819 -11.68 -0.22 -39.57
C ARG A 819 -12.24 -1.38 -38.75
N MET A 820 -13.34 -2.00 -39.18
CA MET A 820 -13.84 -3.25 -38.61
C MET A 820 -12.92 -4.41 -39.03
N PRO A 821 -12.65 -5.38 -38.13
CA PRO A 821 -11.85 -6.54 -38.49
C PRO A 821 -12.64 -7.46 -39.40
N ALA A 822 -11.93 -8.21 -40.25
CA ALA A 822 -12.54 -9.12 -41.21
C ALA A 822 -13.35 -10.28 -40.60
N GLN A 823 -13.33 -10.43 -39.26
CA GLN A 823 -14.00 -11.48 -38.49
C GLN A 823 -15.20 -10.95 -37.68
N ALA A 824 -15.47 -9.64 -37.70
CA ALA A 824 -16.67 -9.09 -37.08
C ALA A 824 -17.90 -9.60 -37.84
N GLU A 825 -18.81 -10.26 -37.13
CA GLU A 825 -20.07 -10.82 -37.65
C GLU A 825 -21.22 -10.33 -36.73
N GLY A 826 -22.47 -10.74 -36.97
CA GLY A 826 -23.60 -10.37 -36.11
C GLY A 826 -24.38 -9.12 -36.53
N THR A 827 -25.60 -8.98 -36.01
CA THR A 827 -26.55 -7.89 -36.36
C THR A 827 -26.09 -6.54 -35.85
N PHE A 828 -25.36 -6.50 -34.73
CA PHE A 828 -24.83 -5.27 -34.18
C PHE A 828 -23.80 -4.61 -35.10
N VAL A 829 -22.89 -5.41 -35.68
CA VAL A 829 -21.89 -4.92 -36.64
C VAL A 829 -22.55 -4.31 -37.88
N ASP A 830 -23.60 -4.95 -38.40
CA ASP A 830 -24.39 -4.44 -39.53
C ASP A 830 -25.15 -3.15 -39.20
N ASP A 831 -25.54 -2.98 -37.94
CA ASP A 831 -26.32 -1.85 -37.46
C ASP A 831 -25.47 -0.63 -37.09
N VAL A 832 -24.17 -0.78 -36.76
CA VAL A 832 -23.31 0.34 -36.38
C VAL A 832 -22.25 0.73 -37.42
N ALA A 833 -21.86 -0.19 -38.31
CA ALA A 833 -20.80 0.06 -39.28
C ALA A 833 -21.22 1.10 -40.34
N ASP A 834 -20.33 2.06 -40.60
CA ASP A 834 -20.50 3.17 -41.56
C ASP A 834 -21.77 4.03 -41.32
N ARG A 835 -22.37 3.95 -40.13
CA ARG A 835 -23.50 4.81 -39.73
C ARG A 835 -23.00 6.12 -39.16
N THR A 836 -23.68 7.21 -39.49
CA THR A 836 -23.46 8.47 -38.77
C THR A 836 -24.10 8.37 -37.38
N ASN A 837 -23.63 9.16 -36.42
CA ASN A 837 -24.28 9.25 -35.12
C ASN A 837 -25.77 9.65 -35.21
N ALA A 838 -26.14 10.52 -36.15
CA ALA A 838 -27.54 10.84 -36.38
C ALA A 838 -28.33 9.60 -36.83
N ASP A 839 -27.78 8.78 -37.74
CA ASP A 839 -28.41 7.52 -38.15
C ASP A 839 -28.55 6.57 -36.96
N LEU A 840 -27.51 6.45 -36.11
CA LEU A 840 -27.56 5.62 -34.91
C LEU A 840 -28.64 6.11 -33.94
N GLN A 841 -28.75 7.43 -33.75
CA GLN A 841 -29.70 8.02 -32.82
C GLN A 841 -31.15 7.88 -33.32
N ASP A 842 -31.37 8.01 -34.63
CA ASP A 842 -32.69 7.91 -35.27
C ASP A 842 -33.15 6.45 -35.43
N ASP A 843 -32.25 5.55 -35.84
CA ASP A 843 -32.56 4.14 -36.14
C ASP A 843 -32.58 3.28 -34.86
N LEU A 844 -31.64 3.51 -33.93
CA LEU A 844 -31.41 2.67 -32.74
C LEU A 844 -31.72 3.38 -31.42
N GLY A 845 -31.87 4.71 -31.42
CA GLY A 845 -31.99 5.48 -30.17
C GLY A 845 -30.66 5.69 -29.44
N LEU A 846 -29.52 5.41 -30.08
CA LEU A 846 -28.19 5.39 -29.47
C LEU A 846 -27.24 6.37 -30.17
N SER A 847 -26.27 6.92 -29.45
CA SER A 847 -25.18 7.70 -30.04
C SER A 847 -23.88 7.48 -29.27
N PHE A 848 -22.74 7.68 -29.94
CA PHE A 848 -21.45 7.66 -29.26
C PHE A 848 -21.44 8.67 -28.10
N GLY A 849 -20.93 8.28 -26.93
CA GLY A 849 -20.95 9.12 -25.72
C GLY A 849 -22.34 9.45 -25.16
N GLY A 850 -23.37 8.77 -25.68
CA GLY A 850 -24.75 8.80 -25.20
C GLY A 850 -25.60 10.03 -25.49
N ALA A 851 -25.04 10.98 -26.22
CA ALA A 851 -25.78 12.08 -26.78
C ALA A 851 -25.11 12.62 -28.04
N LEU A 852 -25.94 13.13 -28.95
CA LEU A 852 -25.48 13.96 -30.06
C LEU A 852 -24.95 15.30 -29.55
N ALA A 853 -23.82 15.73 -30.09
CA ALA A 853 -23.39 17.11 -29.96
C ALA A 853 -24.47 18.01 -30.59
N PRO A 854 -24.96 19.03 -29.87
CA PRO A 854 -26.04 19.89 -30.35
C PRO A 854 -25.57 20.78 -31.52
N ASP A 855 -26.50 21.27 -32.34
CA ASP A 855 -26.19 22.13 -33.51
C ASP A 855 -25.38 23.39 -33.19
N ASN A 856 -25.40 23.84 -31.93
CA ASN A 856 -24.65 25.00 -31.46
C ASN A 856 -23.27 24.64 -30.86
N ALA A 857 -22.88 23.36 -30.87
CA ALA A 857 -21.55 22.93 -30.48
C ALA A 857 -20.50 23.47 -31.46
N ARG A 858 -19.36 23.90 -30.93
CA ARG A 858 -18.30 24.57 -31.71
C ARG A 858 -16.92 24.17 -31.22
N GLU A 859 -15.92 24.31 -32.09
CA GLU A 859 -14.52 24.19 -31.70
C GLU A 859 -14.11 25.31 -30.72
N SER A 860 -13.14 25.02 -29.86
CA SER A 860 -12.50 25.98 -28.95
C SER A 860 -10.98 25.90 -29.12
N ALA A 861 -10.29 27.04 -29.00
CA ALA A 861 -8.82 27.05 -29.09
C ALA A 861 -8.13 26.33 -27.92
N TRP A 862 -8.85 26.12 -26.82
CA TRP A 862 -8.36 25.47 -25.60
C TRP A 862 -8.74 23.99 -25.49
N VAL A 863 -9.51 23.49 -26.47
CA VAL A 863 -10.03 22.12 -26.51
C VAL A 863 -9.59 21.48 -27.82
N LEU A 864 -8.78 20.43 -27.73
CA LEU A 864 -8.36 19.63 -28.88
C LEU A 864 -9.14 18.32 -28.93
N GLY A 865 -9.63 17.93 -30.11
CA GLY A 865 -10.40 16.68 -30.31
C GLY A 865 -11.86 16.75 -29.84
N GLY A 866 -12.30 17.89 -29.32
CA GLY A 866 -13.64 18.09 -28.79
C GLY A 866 -14.35 19.37 -29.25
N LEU A 867 -15.65 19.42 -28.95
CA LEU A 867 -16.56 20.54 -29.17
C LEU A 867 -17.10 21.05 -27.83
N VAL A 868 -17.48 22.32 -27.77
CA VAL A 868 -18.06 22.95 -26.59
C VAL A 868 -19.47 23.49 -26.86
N SER A 869 -20.40 23.32 -25.92
CA SER A 869 -21.76 23.87 -26.02
C SER A 869 -22.38 24.19 -24.65
N PRO A 870 -23.15 25.28 -24.49
CA PRO A 870 -23.92 25.54 -23.26
C PRO A 870 -25.22 24.70 -23.17
N THR A 871 -25.52 23.89 -24.18
CA THR A 871 -26.76 23.12 -24.24
C THR A 871 -26.56 21.77 -23.56
N ASN A 872 -27.43 21.42 -22.60
CA ASN A 872 -27.59 20.03 -22.17
C ASN A 872 -28.44 19.30 -23.22
N PRO A 873 -27.92 18.23 -23.85
CA PRO A 873 -28.67 17.49 -24.85
C PRO A 873 -29.77 16.66 -24.16
N THR A 874 -30.73 16.19 -24.95
CA THR A 874 -31.65 15.16 -24.46
C THR A 874 -30.89 13.84 -24.50
N GLU A 875 -30.55 13.28 -23.35
CA GLU A 875 -29.86 12.00 -23.24
C GLU A 875 -30.80 10.86 -23.67
N ALA A 876 -30.25 9.89 -24.39
CA ALA A 876 -30.98 8.67 -24.70
C ALA A 876 -31.29 7.90 -23.40
N ALA A 877 -32.50 7.36 -23.27
CA ALA A 877 -32.75 6.35 -22.24
C ALA A 877 -32.13 5.03 -22.68
N TYR A 878 -31.32 4.48 -21.80
CA TYR A 878 -30.75 3.15 -21.95
C TYR A 878 -31.69 2.12 -21.33
N PRO A 879 -31.80 0.91 -21.92
CA PRO A 879 -32.53 -0.19 -21.31
C PRO A 879 -31.94 -0.49 -19.94
N ALA A 880 -32.80 -0.73 -18.96
CA ALA A 880 -32.35 -1.13 -17.62
C ALA A 880 -31.54 -2.42 -17.71
N CYS A 881 -31.85 -3.32 -18.64
CA CYS A 881 -31.14 -4.57 -18.85
C CYS A 881 -29.72 -4.47 -19.46
N MET A 882 -29.28 -3.28 -19.87
CA MET A 882 -27.84 -3.01 -20.10
C MET A 882 -27.07 -2.88 -18.79
N TYR A 883 -27.76 -2.57 -17.71
CA TYR A 883 -27.22 -2.48 -16.36
C TYR A 883 -27.63 -3.75 -15.61
N ILE A 884 -26.69 -4.45 -14.99
CA ILE A 884 -27.03 -5.63 -14.19
C ILE A 884 -27.73 -5.16 -12.91
N GLU A 885 -29.06 -5.11 -12.89
CA GLU A 885 -29.82 -4.80 -11.67
C GLU A 885 -30.11 -6.04 -10.79
N GLU A 886 -29.94 -7.27 -11.30
CA GLU A 886 -30.27 -8.48 -10.53
C GLU A 886 -29.14 -9.51 -10.47
N ASN A 887 -28.71 -9.83 -9.24
CA ASN A 887 -27.90 -10.96 -8.78
C ASN A 887 -26.95 -11.58 -9.81
N HIS A 888 -25.65 -11.32 -9.61
CA HIS A 888 -24.49 -11.86 -10.34
C HIS A 888 -24.77 -13.15 -11.12
N PRO A 889 -24.81 -13.07 -12.46
CA PRO A 889 -24.96 -14.27 -13.25
C PRO A 889 -23.58 -14.94 -13.44
N PRO A 890 -23.50 -16.23 -13.79
CA PRO A 890 -22.23 -16.96 -13.89
C PRO A 890 -21.22 -16.33 -14.87
N ALA A 891 -19.92 -16.62 -14.71
CA ALA A 891 -18.81 -16.03 -15.47
C ALA A 891 -18.86 -16.15 -17.01
N ASN A 892 -19.88 -16.81 -17.56
CA ASN A 892 -20.13 -17.02 -18.99
C ASN A 892 -21.51 -16.49 -19.45
N THR A 893 -22.16 -15.64 -18.65
CA THR A 893 -23.52 -15.15 -18.97
C THR A 893 -23.54 -14.24 -20.20
N PHE A 894 -22.42 -13.57 -20.48
CA PHE A 894 -22.27 -12.67 -21.61
C PHE A 894 -21.98 -13.39 -22.94
N ASP A 895 -21.56 -14.67 -22.90
CA ASP A 895 -21.28 -15.46 -24.12
C ASP A 895 -22.55 -15.66 -25.00
N ASP A 896 -23.74 -15.50 -24.41
CA ASP A 896 -25.05 -15.65 -25.08
C ASP A 896 -25.95 -14.40 -24.90
N PHE A 897 -25.39 -13.23 -24.53
CA PHE A 897 -26.19 -12.00 -24.31
C PHE A 897 -26.64 -11.38 -25.65
N ASP A 898 -27.94 -11.46 -25.93
CA ASP A 898 -28.56 -10.82 -27.09
C ASP A 898 -29.08 -9.43 -26.71
N PHE A 899 -28.27 -8.40 -27.00
CA PHE A 899 -28.60 -6.99 -26.79
C PHE A 899 -29.96 -6.60 -27.39
N TYR A 900 -30.30 -7.10 -28.58
CA TYR A 900 -31.55 -6.76 -29.25
C TYR A 900 -32.75 -7.47 -28.64
N ALA A 901 -32.59 -8.71 -28.19
CA ALA A 901 -33.63 -9.39 -27.40
C ALA A 901 -33.91 -8.66 -26.08
N CYS A 902 -32.87 -8.12 -25.45
CA CYS A 902 -32.95 -7.28 -24.24
C CYS A 902 -33.71 -5.97 -24.52
N TRP A 903 -33.26 -5.24 -25.55
CA TRP A 903 -33.82 -3.97 -26.01
C TRP A 903 -35.29 -4.09 -26.43
N ASP A 904 -35.62 -5.15 -27.19
CA ASP A 904 -36.97 -5.44 -27.64
C ASP A 904 -37.89 -5.90 -26.50
N ALA A 905 -37.36 -6.60 -25.48
CA ALA A 905 -38.12 -7.07 -24.32
C ALA A 905 -38.56 -5.93 -23.38
N GLU A 906 -37.75 -4.89 -23.25
CA GLU A 906 -38.08 -3.68 -22.48
C GLU A 906 -38.90 -2.64 -23.26
N GLY A 907 -39.15 -2.92 -24.55
CA GLY A 907 -40.13 -2.20 -25.35
C GLY A 907 -39.66 -0.81 -25.80
N GLY A 908 -38.38 -0.65 -26.14
CA GLY A 908 -37.85 0.59 -26.73
C GLY A 908 -38.23 1.83 -25.92
N MET A 909 -37.82 1.85 -24.64
CA MET A 909 -38.18 2.92 -23.71
C MET A 909 -37.63 4.28 -24.17
N ALA A 910 -38.48 5.05 -24.85
CA ALA A 910 -38.32 6.50 -25.00
C ALA A 910 -38.60 7.18 -23.64
N GLY A 911 -37.61 7.14 -22.75
CA GLY A 911 -37.59 7.83 -21.45
C GLY A 911 -36.48 8.89 -21.40
N VAL A 912 -36.60 9.87 -20.50
CA VAL A 912 -35.57 10.88 -20.25
C VAL A 912 -34.94 10.56 -18.90
N VAL A 913 -33.62 10.36 -18.84
CA VAL A 913 -32.89 10.33 -17.57
C VAL A 913 -32.51 11.77 -17.23
N THR A 914 -32.97 12.27 -16.08
CA THR A 914 -32.57 13.60 -15.59
C THR A 914 -31.34 13.47 -14.70
N ALA A 915 -30.45 14.46 -14.75
CA ALA A 915 -29.26 14.59 -13.92
C ALA A 915 -29.50 14.19 -12.45
N PHE A 916 -28.55 13.46 -11.86
CA PHE A 916 -28.47 13.36 -10.40
C PHE A 916 -28.17 14.76 -9.85
N ASP A 917 -28.94 15.16 -8.84
CA ASP A 917 -28.84 16.47 -8.23
C ASP A 917 -27.61 16.51 -7.31
N HIS A 918 -26.49 17.06 -7.80
CA HIS A 918 -25.26 17.27 -7.01
C HIS A 918 -25.47 18.22 -5.81
N THR A 919 -26.63 18.89 -5.69
CA THR A 919 -26.89 19.78 -4.54
C THR A 919 -27.21 19.02 -3.24
N HIS A 920 -27.37 17.70 -3.28
CA HIS A 920 -27.82 16.89 -2.15
C HIS A 920 -26.71 16.08 -1.43
N ARG A 921 -25.46 16.56 -1.34
CA ARG A 921 -24.46 16.03 -0.37
C ARG A 921 -23.54 17.05 0.32
N LEU A 922 -23.84 18.35 0.24
CA LEU A 922 -23.20 19.36 1.08
C LEU A 922 -24.00 19.56 2.40
N GLY A 923 -23.83 18.65 3.35
CA GLY A 923 -24.31 18.76 4.75
C GLY A 923 -24.35 17.36 5.37
N GLU A 924 -23.40 16.95 6.21
CA GLU A 924 -22.98 17.46 7.53
C GLU A 924 -21.59 16.92 7.87
#